data_AF-A0A7J4TRJ5-F1
#
_entry.id   AF-A0A7J4TRJ5-F1
#
_cell.length_a   1.000
_cell.length_b   1.000
_cell.length_c   1.000
_cell.angle_alpha   90.00
_cell.angle_beta   90.00
_cell.angle_gamma   90.00
#
_symmetry.space_group_name_H-M   'P 1'
#
loop_
_entity.id
_entity.type
_entity.pdbx_description
1 polymer ?
#
loop_
_entity_poly.entity_id
_entity_poly.type
_entity_poly.pdbx_seq_one_letter_code
_entity_poly.pdbx_strand_id
1 'polypeptide(L)'
;MALKFLNENDGWEAETPLAIVLNQKTSVSVVAFENFIKSFSSSRDLSYVLEETKSSKKYPLTYNHIQFWGLIYAPQEAPESFKMTKKVDWFDSFPIPINGRKVDGFNFDWMRAARGRVHDLAHPSLLAEELKLTQNEWILIGDETGAGHELLHADNKGEGVPGSMRKNLAYIWVLVQPGTKLPATPSDFHAMDQKSYKIDHLQALDTLVGLGQNCISFIFESPDFVEEEERHPRGQDTHVPLVIRNTLPIVIDYISKQIDSNTPQKIRIMSEGIGVDWSPGTDAGFLTSELRKWISNLKDRGYDLNLTLSGLQIHPKMDHPWMNYPDAVGFLTGDDVPPYLQDYRNQIMSSSVQLPYLSSFLSTVYPKMVQQLSQKPLEFIQSLIDVETKQIAAYRDPVISEMCMEAFSRFSPIDWRTFNEFMVLHQRRPNGRLISKILAIFMQGKLGHVLETLLSDADRVNMCLTLGWQMEQQGGDISSYLNRIDADWLSRSPERMRHSWLSLLIMSKQNVFDFEFRSEAFVSAGLLLDEVSNPNDLYHQLNAANGPESIDMAVFAKIFTFFAFDKSNIAGHKSSLAKVNARLMNHPWAHQRENRRHAIYGAEWALDYSRDSPEYFSFARQRLLQHYNQFLGSGESNRDDPFWWPAAARMYFLGLQSGYLKQDDGSLQTFLQHAPLYAEQGPLIVRMRVSFWLIKLMSELNIEPSSAIYESLVEAEQEFVVDKNVYSLLHSSYLIDLNHHYGYGDSELLRSQFLYRISASDEQTAAHFKSCVEDEALLPSSLLSFNYS
;
A
#
# COMPACT_ATOMS: atom_id res chain seq x y z
N MET A 1 -26.85 -48.71 11.56
CA MET A 1 -26.18 -48.20 12.77
C MET A 1 -24.69 -48.21 12.48
N ALA A 2 -24.04 -47.05 12.49
CA ALA A 2 -22.59 -46.99 12.34
C ALA A 2 -21.99 -46.94 13.75
N LEU A 3 -21.12 -47.89 14.08
CA LEU A 3 -20.33 -47.88 15.31
C LEU A 3 -18.99 -47.25 14.93
N LYS A 4 -18.70 -46.04 15.43
CA LYS A 4 -17.38 -45.44 15.25
C LYS A 4 -16.70 -45.36 16.61
N PHE A 5 -15.67 -46.17 16.79
CA PHE A 5 -14.79 -46.08 17.94
C PHE A 5 -13.93 -44.82 17.79
N LEU A 6 -13.67 -44.11 18.90
CA LEU A 6 -12.75 -42.96 18.88
C LEU A 6 -11.29 -43.38 18.57
N ASN A 7 -11.02 -44.68 18.55
CA ASN A 7 -9.76 -45.28 18.13
C ASN A 7 -10.02 -46.30 17.01
N GLU A 8 -9.41 -46.12 15.83
CA GLU A 8 -9.69 -46.96 14.65
C GLU A 8 -8.99 -48.33 14.69
N ASN A 9 -8.09 -48.55 15.65
CA ASN A 9 -7.35 -49.80 15.80
C ASN A 9 -7.75 -50.52 17.10
N ASP A 10 -8.19 -51.76 16.93
CA ASP A 10 -8.51 -52.77 17.95
C ASP A 10 -9.85 -52.61 18.72
N GLY A 11 -10.45 -53.76 19.08
CA GLY A 11 -11.78 -53.83 19.68
C GLY A 11 -11.93 -52.95 20.92
N TRP A 12 -13.18 -52.54 21.23
CA TRP A 12 -13.47 -51.61 22.31
C TRP A 12 -12.86 -52.03 23.65
N GLU A 13 -11.79 -51.35 24.05
CA GLU A 13 -11.27 -51.35 25.41
C GLU A 13 -12.21 -50.54 26.30
N ALA A 14 -12.57 -51.09 27.47
CA ALA A 14 -13.65 -50.59 28.33
C ALA A 14 -13.47 -49.14 28.83
N GLU A 15 -12.33 -48.50 28.57
CA GLU A 15 -11.96 -47.17 29.05
C GLU A 15 -12.17 -46.05 28.01
N THR A 16 -12.44 -46.36 26.73
CA THR A 16 -12.58 -45.34 25.67
C THR A 16 -14.05 -44.94 25.45
N PRO A 17 -14.40 -43.64 25.50
CA PRO A 17 -15.74 -43.19 25.15
C PRO A 17 -16.14 -43.57 23.72
N LEU A 18 -17.41 -43.92 23.54
CA LEU A 18 -17.97 -44.42 22.30
C LEU A 18 -19.16 -43.56 21.88
N ALA A 19 -19.02 -42.84 20.77
CA ALA A 19 -20.13 -42.15 20.14
C ALA A 19 -20.85 -43.11 19.18
N ILE A 20 -22.12 -43.38 19.45
CA ILE A 20 -22.96 -44.22 18.59
C ILE A 20 -23.93 -43.32 17.83
N VAL A 21 -24.01 -43.50 16.52
CA VAL A 21 -24.81 -42.64 15.64
C VAL A 21 -25.91 -43.44 14.93
N LEU A 22 -27.11 -42.87 14.95
CA LEU A 22 -28.26 -43.29 14.17
C LEU A 22 -28.37 -42.40 12.93
N ASN A 23 -28.05 -42.95 11.76
CA ASN A 23 -28.20 -42.22 10.49
C ASN A 23 -29.66 -42.19 10.03
N GLN A 24 -30.06 -41.10 9.38
CA GLN A 24 -31.42 -40.90 8.82
C GLN A 24 -31.85 -41.98 7.83
N LYS A 25 -30.89 -42.62 7.14
CA LYS A 25 -31.14 -43.68 6.16
C LYS A 25 -31.44 -45.06 6.78
N THR A 26 -31.45 -45.18 8.11
CA THR A 26 -31.66 -46.45 8.79
C THR A 26 -33.12 -46.68 9.15
N SER A 27 -33.59 -47.92 9.09
CA SER A 27 -34.97 -48.30 9.48
C SER A 27 -35.16 -48.42 11.01
N VAL A 28 -34.12 -48.12 11.79
CA VAL A 28 -34.14 -48.26 13.25
C VAL A 28 -34.81 -47.02 13.84
N SER A 29 -35.85 -47.21 14.65
CA SER A 29 -36.52 -46.10 15.31
C SER A 29 -35.64 -45.48 16.41
N VAL A 30 -35.82 -44.19 16.69
CA VAL A 30 -35.12 -43.50 17.80
C VAL A 30 -35.35 -44.25 19.12
N VAL A 31 -36.57 -44.72 19.38
CA VAL A 31 -36.89 -45.50 20.59
C VAL A 31 -36.08 -46.80 20.67
N ALA A 32 -35.96 -47.54 19.56
CA ALA A 32 -35.17 -48.76 19.52
C ALA A 32 -33.67 -48.46 19.71
N PHE A 33 -33.20 -47.34 19.16
CA PHE A 33 -31.82 -46.87 19.32
C PHE A 33 -31.50 -46.45 20.76
N GLU A 34 -32.37 -45.67 21.40
CA GLU A 34 -32.22 -45.29 22.81
C GLU A 34 -32.22 -46.51 23.73
N ASN A 35 -33.13 -47.47 23.47
CA ASN A 35 -33.20 -48.71 24.23
C ASN A 35 -31.93 -49.54 24.05
N PHE A 36 -31.35 -49.55 22.84
CA PHE A 36 -30.06 -50.17 22.59
C PHE A 36 -28.94 -49.51 23.39
N ILE A 37 -28.80 -48.18 23.36
CA ILE A 37 -27.77 -47.47 24.15
C ILE A 37 -27.95 -47.74 25.64
N LYS A 38 -29.18 -47.65 26.16
CA LYS A 38 -29.51 -47.94 27.57
C LYS A 38 -29.11 -49.36 27.95
N SER A 39 -29.56 -50.34 27.17
CA SER A 39 -29.29 -51.75 27.43
C SER A 39 -27.80 -52.10 27.31
N PHE A 40 -27.12 -51.56 26.30
CA PHE A 40 -25.68 -51.78 26.09
C PHE A 40 -24.88 -51.20 27.25
N SER A 41 -25.18 -49.96 27.63
CA SER A 41 -24.50 -49.27 28.73
C SER A 41 -24.72 -50.00 30.05
N SER A 42 -25.96 -50.36 30.40
CA SER A 42 -26.26 -51.10 31.63
C SER A 42 -25.62 -52.49 31.66
N SER A 43 -25.51 -53.18 30.52
CA SER A 43 -24.91 -54.52 30.47
C SER A 43 -23.40 -54.54 30.73
N ARG A 44 -22.76 -53.38 30.66
CA ARG A 44 -21.29 -53.21 30.76
C ARG A 44 -20.88 -52.26 31.88
N ASP A 45 -21.81 -51.87 32.74
CA ASP A 45 -21.60 -50.88 33.81
C ASP A 45 -21.03 -49.55 33.28
N LEU A 46 -21.63 -49.04 32.20
CA LEU A 46 -21.24 -47.79 31.54
C LEU A 46 -22.27 -46.69 31.77
N SER A 47 -21.77 -45.45 31.81
CA SER A 47 -22.61 -44.26 31.74
C SER A 47 -22.91 -43.89 30.28
N TYR A 48 -24.01 -43.18 30.06
CA TYR A 48 -24.36 -42.68 28.74
C TYR A 48 -25.01 -41.31 28.80
N VAL A 49 -24.86 -40.54 27.71
CA VAL A 49 -25.55 -39.29 27.44
C VAL A 49 -26.15 -39.38 26.05
N LEU A 50 -27.43 -39.04 25.91
CA LEU A 50 -28.11 -38.92 24.63
C LEU A 50 -28.20 -37.43 24.28
N GLU A 51 -27.87 -37.05 23.04
CA GLU A 51 -28.04 -35.65 22.64
C GLU A 51 -29.53 -35.33 22.45
N GLU A 52 -30.01 -34.23 23.05
CA GLU A 52 -31.39 -33.78 22.90
C GLU A 52 -31.72 -33.46 21.43
N THR A 53 -32.96 -33.75 21.01
CA THR A 53 -33.49 -33.37 19.69
C THR A 53 -33.40 -31.86 19.41
N LYS A 54 -33.28 -31.00 20.44
CA LYS A 54 -33.09 -29.55 20.24
C LYS A 54 -31.79 -29.20 19.52
N SER A 55 -30.75 -30.04 19.60
CA SER A 55 -29.49 -29.84 18.87
C SER A 55 -29.67 -29.89 17.35
N SER A 56 -30.68 -30.60 16.85
CA SER A 56 -31.04 -30.62 15.42
C SER A 56 -31.49 -29.26 14.89
N LYS A 57 -32.01 -28.38 15.76
CA LYS A 57 -32.34 -26.99 15.38
C LYS A 57 -31.10 -26.11 15.29
N LYS A 58 -30.05 -26.43 16.06
CA LYS A 58 -28.79 -25.68 16.05
C LYS A 58 -27.95 -26.06 14.84
N TYR A 59 -27.88 -27.35 14.50
CA TYR A 59 -27.02 -27.88 13.42
C TYR A 59 -27.86 -28.58 12.32
N PRO A 60 -28.77 -27.85 11.64
CA PRO A 60 -29.75 -28.46 10.75
C PRO A 60 -29.13 -29.27 9.60
N LEU A 61 -27.96 -28.88 9.07
CA LEU A 61 -27.35 -29.59 7.93
C LEU A 61 -26.87 -30.97 8.33
N THR A 62 -26.14 -31.07 9.44
CA THR A 62 -25.64 -32.33 10.00
C THR A 62 -26.80 -33.29 10.27
N TYR A 63 -27.88 -32.79 10.86
CA TYR A 63 -29.03 -33.62 11.24
C TYR A 63 -29.98 -33.97 10.08
N ASN A 64 -29.74 -33.46 8.87
CA ASN A 64 -30.33 -34.02 7.63
C ASN A 64 -29.77 -35.42 7.32
N HIS A 65 -28.60 -35.75 7.85
CA HIS A 65 -27.93 -37.04 7.64
C HIS A 65 -27.90 -37.89 8.91
N ILE A 66 -27.88 -37.24 10.08
CA ILE A 66 -27.86 -37.86 11.40
C ILE A 66 -29.20 -37.65 12.09
N GLN A 67 -29.86 -38.74 12.49
CA GLN A 67 -31.14 -38.68 13.17
C GLN A 67 -30.97 -38.48 14.68
N PHE A 68 -30.02 -39.20 15.27
CA PHE A 68 -29.79 -39.20 16.71
C PHE A 68 -28.39 -39.75 17.02
N TRP A 69 -27.82 -39.40 18.16
CA TRP A 69 -26.60 -40.06 18.64
C TRP A 69 -26.52 -40.02 20.16
N GLY A 70 -25.67 -40.87 20.71
CA GLY A 70 -25.35 -40.88 22.13
C GLY A 70 -23.90 -41.21 22.39
N LEU A 71 -23.38 -40.68 23.49
CA LEU A 71 -22.05 -40.99 24.02
C LEU A 71 -22.19 -42.05 25.12
N ILE A 72 -21.43 -43.12 25.02
CA ILE A 72 -21.28 -44.15 26.06
C ILE A 72 -19.86 -44.05 26.60
N TYR A 73 -19.67 -44.11 27.91
CA TYR A 73 -18.36 -43.94 28.53
C TYR A 73 -18.27 -44.69 29.85
N ALA A 74 -17.04 -45.06 30.24
CA ALA A 74 -16.79 -45.66 31.54
C ALA A 74 -17.15 -44.65 32.65
N PRO A 75 -17.83 -45.08 33.72
CA PRO A 75 -18.14 -44.24 34.87
C PRO A 75 -16.87 -44.07 35.71
N GLN A 76 -15.85 -43.41 35.16
CA GLN A 76 -14.93 -42.66 36.01
C GLN A 76 -15.68 -41.38 36.35
N GLU A 77 -15.97 -41.16 37.64
CA GLU A 77 -16.82 -40.08 38.14
C GLU A 77 -16.67 -38.79 37.30
N ALA A 78 -17.74 -38.36 36.64
CA ALA A 78 -17.80 -36.98 36.18
C ALA A 78 -17.68 -36.12 37.44
N PRO A 79 -16.68 -35.22 37.57
CA PRO A 79 -16.46 -34.50 38.81
C PRO A 79 -17.75 -33.81 39.27
N GLU A 80 -18.09 -33.90 40.55
CA GLU A 80 -19.24 -33.18 41.15
C GLU A 80 -19.17 -31.65 40.89
N SER A 81 -18.01 -31.16 40.49
CA SER A 81 -17.74 -29.79 40.05
C SER A 81 -18.07 -29.48 38.59
N PHE A 82 -18.84 -30.30 37.87
CA PHE A 82 -19.25 -30.02 36.48
C PHE A 82 -20.04 -28.70 36.40
N LYS A 83 -19.31 -27.61 36.20
CA LYS A 83 -19.80 -26.30 35.81
C LYS A 83 -19.31 -26.05 34.39
N MET A 84 -20.24 -25.64 33.52
CA MET A 84 -19.88 -25.08 32.21
C MET A 84 -18.77 -24.04 32.41
N THR A 85 -17.56 -24.34 31.95
CA THR A 85 -16.48 -23.36 31.87
C THR A 85 -16.47 -22.79 30.46
N LYS A 86 -16.45 -21.46 30.37
CA LYS A 86 -16.27 -20.75 29.10
C LYS A 86 -14.82 -20.95 28.67
N LYS A 87 -14.66 -21.52 27.47
CA LYS A 87 -13.40 -21.75 26.72
C LYS A 87 -12.38 -22.58 27.50
N VAL A 88 -12.13 -23.79 26.99
CA VAL A 88 -11.02 -24.62 27.44
C VAL A 88 -10.20 -24.96 26.21
N ASP A 89 -8.97 -24.42 26.21
CA ASP A 89 -7.83 -24.89 25.42
C ASP A 89 -7.66 -26.40 25.65
N TRP A 90 -7.03 -27.12 24.70
CA TRP A 90 -6.27 -28.38 24.85
C TRP A 90 -6.70 -29.55 23.94
N PHE A 91 -5.70 -30.11 23.26
CA PHE A 91 -5.56 -31.53 22.90
C PHE A 91 -4.08 -31.77 22.54
N ASP A 92 -3.28 -32.30 23.47
CA ASP A 92 -1.93 -32.73 23.11
C ASP A 92 -1.43 -33.78 24.12
N SER A 93 -2.10 -34.94 24.12
CA SER A 93 -1.52 -36.22 24.57
C SER A 93 -2.49 -37.38 24.29
N PHE A 94 -2.48 -37.91 23.07
CA PHE A 94 -2.69 -39.34 22.83
C PHE A 94 -1.30 -39.93 22.63
N PRO A 95 -0.74 -40.59 23.66
CA PRO A 95 -1.11 -41.97 23.93
C PRO A 95 -1.54 -42.19 25.38
N ILE A 96 -2.49 -43.09 25.60
CA ILE A 96 -2.93 -43.53 26.92
C ILE A 96 -1.78 -44.33 27.58
N PRO A 97 -1.18 -43.89 28.71
CA PRO A 97 -0.48 -44.80 29.60
C PRO A 97 -1.51 -45.37 30.57
N ILE A 98 -1.77 -46.68 30.43
CA ILE A 98 -2.75 -47.47 31.19
C ILE A 98 -2.50 -47.50 32.72
N ASN A 99 -1.49 -46.80 33.26
CA ASN A 99 -1.27 -46.73 34.70
C ASN A 99 -0.75 -45.37 35.19
N GLY A 100 -1.66 -44.54 35.71
CA GLY A 100 -1.51 -43.75 36.94
C GLY A 100 -0.68 -42.45 36.92
N ARG A 101 -1.38 -41.30 37.00
CA ARG A 101 -1.45 -40.40 38.20
C ARG A 101 -2.25 -39.13 37.89
N LYS A 102 -3.09 -38.71 38.85
CA LYS A 102 -3.79 -37.42 38.90
C LYS A 102 -2.80 -36.25 38.76
N VAL A 103 -3.16 -35.24 37.97
CA VAL A 103 -2.66 -33.86 38.08
C VAL A 103 -3.87 -32.96 38.25
N ASP A 104 -3.87 -32.16 39.32
CA ASP A 104 -4.87 -31.12 39.57
C ASP A 104 -4.92 -30.14 38.38
N GLY A 105 -6.12 -29.92 37.81
CA GLY A 105 -6.36 -28.83 36.86
C GLY A 105 -6.81 -29.20 35.42
N PHE A 106 -7.17 -30.45 35.12
CA PHE A 106 -7.69 -30.83 33.79
C PHE A 106 -9.22 -30.72 33.67
N ASN A 107 -9.70 -30.01 32.64
CA ASN A 107 -11.10 -29.99 32.18
C ASN A 107 -11.13 -30.41 30.70
N PHE A 108 -11.33 -31.69 30.39
CA PHE A 108 -11.52 -32.17 29.01
C PHE A 108 -13.01 -32.36 28.71
N ASP A 109 -13.54 -31.69 27.69
CA ASP A 109 -14.95 -31.83 27.28
C ASP A 109 -15.12 -32.94 26.23
N TRP A 110 -15.28 -34.18 26.72
CA TRP A 110 -15.57 -35.35 25.88
C TRP A 110 -16.79 -35.19 24.99
N MET A 111 -17.78 -34.38 25.39
CA MET A 111 -18.98 -34.16 24.59
C MET A 111 -18.70 -33.29 23.38
N ARG A 112 -17.82 -32.27 23.49
CA ARG A 112 -17.45 -31.43 22.34
C ARG A 112 -16.68 -32.23 21.29
N ALA A 113 -15.66 -33.00 21.70
CA ALA A 113 -14.87 -33.83 20.79
C ALA A 113 -15.72 -34.95 20.15
N ALA A 114 -16.54 -35.65 20.95
CA ALA A 114 -17.44 -36.65 20.42
C ALA A 114 -18.44 -36.04 19.41
N ARG A 115 -18.97 -34.85 19.70
CA ARG A 115 -19.87 -34.15 18.79
C ARG A 115 -19.18 -33.77 17.47
N GLY A 116 -17.95 -33.25 17.50
CA GLY A 116 -17.16 -33.02 16.29
C GLY A 116 -17.04 -34.28 15.42
N ARG A 117 -16.60 -35.39 16.01
CA ARG A 117 -16.50 -36.67 15.28
C ARG A 117 -17.82 -37.19 14.74
N VAL A 118 -18.93 -36.94 15.45
CA VAL A 118 -20.27 -37.27 14.97
C VAL A 118 -20.63 -36.40 13.76
N HIS A 119 -20.35 -35.10 13.80
CA HIS A 119 -20.58 -34.19 12.68
C HIS A 119 -19.74 -34.57 11.44
N ASP A 120 -18.48 -34.97 11.65
CA ASP A 120 -17.60 -35.47 10.59
C ASP A 120 -18.17 -36.69 9.85
N LEU A 121 -19.04 -37.48 10.48
CA LEU A 121 -19.73 -38.60 9.81
C LEU A 121 -20.75 -38.13 8.76
N ALA A 122 -21.29 -36.93 8.91
CA ALA A 122 -22.17 -36.30 7.92
C ALA A 122 -21.37 -35.65 6.77
N HIS A 123 -20.13 -35.22 7.03
CA HIS A 123 -19.32 -34.44 6.09
C HIS A 123 -19.18 -35.07 4.69
N PRO A 124 -18.94 -36.38 4.49
CA PRO A 124 -18.86 -36.94 3.14
C PRO A 124 -20.17 -36.77 2.34
N SER A 125 -21.32 -36.87 3.00
CA SER A 125 -22.62 -36.68 2.35
C SER A 125 -22.89 -35.20 2.08
N LEU A 126 -22.62 -34.33 3.08
CA LEU A 126 -22.74 -32.89 2.95
C LEU A 126 -21.83 -32.34 1.85
N LEU A 127 -20.55 -32.72 1.83
CA LEU A 127 -19.59 -32.33 0.82
C LEU A 127 -20.05 -32.77 -0.59
N ALA A 128 -20.56 -33.99 -0.73
CA ALA A 128 -21.08 -34.47 -2.02
C ALA A 128 -22.33 -33.70 -2.49
N GLU A 129 -23.14 -33.20 -1.56
CA GLU A 129 -24.29 -32.33 -1.86
C GLU A 129 -23.82 -30.93 -2.24
N GLU A 130 -22.94 -30.33 -1.44
CA GLU A 130 -22.40 -28.99 -1.68
C GLU A 130 -21.63 -28.91 -2.99
N LEU A 131 -20.77 -29.88 -3.31
CA LEU A 131 -20.03 -29.92 -4.57
C LEU A 131 -20.97 -30.01 -5.80
N LYS A 132 -22.16 -30.59 -5.66
CA LYS A 132 -23.17 -30.60 -6.74
C LYS A 132 -23.89 -29.27 -6.87
N LEU A 133 -24.17 -28.61 -5.74
CA LEU A 133 -24.87 -27.33 -5.71
C LEU A 133 -23.98 -26.17 -6.18
N THR A 134 -22.68 -26.23 -5.88
CA THR A 134 -21.74 -25.11 -6.03
C THR A 134 -20.84 -25.21 -7.27
N GLN A 135 -21.00 -26.23 -8.11
CA GLN A 135 -20.11 -26.48 -9.26
C GLN A 135 -19.96 -25.26 -10.18
N ASN A 136 -20.98 -24.41 -10.30
CA ASN A 136 -20.98 -23.21 -11.14
C ASN A 136 -21.22 -21.93 -10.31
N GLU A 137 -20.86 -21.94 -9.02
CA GLU A 137 -21.05 -20.80 -8.12
C GLU A 137 -19.71 -20.35 -7.54
N TRP A 138 -19.56 -19.04 -7.36
CA TRP A 138 -18.55 -18.47 -6.49
C TRP A 138 -18.95 -18.73 -5.04
N ILE A 139 -18.01 -19.16 -4.21
CA ILE A 139 -18.27 -19.49 -2.81
C ILE A 139 -17.48 -18.52 -1.94
N LEU A 140 -18.20 -17.82 -1.07
CA LEU A 140 -17.64 -16.94 -0.05
C LEU A 140 -17.87 -17.55 1.33
N ILE A 141 -16.79 -17.74 2.09
CA ILE A 141 -16.82 -18.30 3.43
C ILE A 141 -16.19 -17.28 4.38
N GLY A 142 -16.97 -16.79 5.35
CA GLY A 142 -16.57 -15.73 6.27
C GLY A 142 -16.47 -16.21 7.72
N ASP A 143 -15.46 -15.74 8.43
CA ASP A 143 -15.32 -15.88 9.88
C ASP A 143 -14.45 -14.75 10.44
N GLU A 144 -14.57 -14.46 11.73
CA GLU A 144 -13.64 -13.59 12.44
C GLU A 144 -12.61 -14.37 13.25
N THR A 145 -11.44 -13.76 13.42
CA THR A 145 -10.49 -14.15 14.44
C THR A 145 -10.21 -12.96 15.36
N GLY A 146 -9.98 -13.23 16.64
CA GLY A 146 -9.94 -12.20 17.67
C GLY A 146 -11.28 -12.02 18.35
N ALA A 147 -11.37 -11.11 19.32
CA ALA A 147 -12.58 -10.90 20.12
C ALA A 147 -13.30 -9.58 19.81
N GLY A 148 -12.71 -8.72 18.96
CA GLY A 148 -13.29 -7.43 18.57
C GLY A 148 -13.41 -6.42 19.71
N HIS A 149 -12.63 -6.57 20.78
CA HIS A 149 -12.72 -5.70 21.97
C HIS A 149 -12.30 -4.27 21.68
N GLU A 150 -11.34 -4.08 20.77
CA GLU A 150 -10.86 -2.81 20.26
C GLU A 150 -11.94 -2.02 19.50
N LEU A 151 -12.97 -2.70 18.98
CA LEU A 151 -14.13 -2.06 18.36
C LEU A 151 -15.20 -1.62 19.36
N LEU A 152 -15.02 -1.83 20.68
CA LEU A 152 -16.02 -1.52 21.71
C LEU A 152 -15.52 -0.43 22.68
N HIS A 153 -16.43 0.41 23.17
CA HIS A 153 -16.11 1.32 24.28
C HIS A 153 -15.89 0.54 25.59
N ALA A 154 -14.65 0.17 25.95
CA ALA A 154 -14.33 -0.49 27.22
C ALA A 154 -14.60 0.41 28.45
N ASP A 155 -14.84 -0.20 29.62
CA ASP A 155 -15.17 0.44 30.90
C ASP A 155 -13.96 0.98 31.66
N ASN A 156 -13.45 2.16 31.28
CA ASN A 156 -12.53 3.00 32.08
C ASN A 156 -11.28 2.31 32.69
N LYS A 157 -10.95 1.08 32.30
CA LYS A 157 -9.79 0.30 32.73
C LYS A 157 -9.08 -0.31 31.53
N GLY A 158 -8.66 0.57 30.61
CA GLY A 158 -7.46 0.37 29.79
C GLY A 158 -7.51 -0.70 28.69
N GLU A 159 -8.47 -0.65 27.77
CA GLU A 159 -8.37 -1.40 26.50
C GLU A 159 -8.54 -0.45 25.30
N GLY A 160 -7.54 -0.46 24.42
CA GLY A 160 -7.12 0.65 23.55
C GLY A 160 -5.80 1.32 23.98
N VAL A 161 -4.99 0.66 24.82
CA VAL A 161 -3.65 1.16 25.19
C VAL A 161 -2.65 0.76 24.10
N PRO A 162 -1.86 1.68 23.55
CA PRO A 162 -0.72 1.36 22.70
C PRO A 162 0.18 0.29 23.37
N GLY A 163 0.38 -0.87 22.73
CA GLY A 163 1.17 -1.99 23.27
C GLY A 163 0.36 -3.10 23.96
N SER A 164 -0.96 -3.15 23.78
CA SER A 164 -1.79 -4.31 24.17
C SER A 164 -1.37 -5.58 23.40
N MET A 165 -0.97 -6.64 24.10
CA MET A 165 -0.65 -7.96 23.50
C MET A 165 -1.88 -8.77 23.03
N ARG A 166 -3.07 -8.16 22.94
CA ARG A 166 -4.28 -8.88 22.47
C ARG A 166 -4.41 -8.78 20.96
N LYS A 167 -4.71 -9.91 20.32
CA LYS A 167 -4.88 -10.02 18.87
C LYS A 167 -5.97 -9.06 18.37
N ASN A 168 -5.62 -8.26 17.37
CA ASN A 168 -6.56 -7.45 16.59
C ASN A 168 -7.66 -8.33 15.98
N LEU A 169 -8.88 -7.81 15.85
CA LEU A 169 -9.92 -8.46 15.06
C LEU A 169 -9.46 -8.53 13.61
N ALA A 170 -9.51 -9.72 13.04
CA ALA A 170 -9.40 -9.92 11.60
C ALA A 170 -10.62 -10.65 11.10
N TYR A 171 -11.37 -10.04 10.18
CA TYR A 171 -12.46 -10.71 9.48
C TYR A 171 -11.98 -11.22 8.13
N ILE A 172 -12.21 -12.51 7.88
CA ILE A 172 -11.57 -13.23 6.79
C ILE A 172 -12.62 -13.80 5.86
N TRP A 173 -12.53 -13.46 4.59
CA TRP A 173 -13.30 -14.10 3.53
C TRP A 173 -12.39 -15.04 2.74
N VAL A 174 -12.75 -16.31 2.68
CA VAL A 174 -12.18 -17.28 1.74
C VAL A 174 -13.09 -17.33 0.52
N LEU A 175 -12.56 -16.88 -0.62
CA LEU A 175 -13.21 -16.82 -1.92
C LEU A 175 -12.75 -17.99 -2.78
N VAL A 176 -13.70 -18.82 -3.21
CA VAL A 176 -13.45 -19.99 -4.06
C VAL A 176 -14.13 -19.81 -5.41
N GLN A 177 -13.37 -20.03 -6.48
CA GLN A 177 -13.86 -19.89 -7.86
C GLN A 177 -14.81 -21.03 -8.26
N PRO A 178 -15.75 -20.78 -9.19
CA PRO A 178 -16.59 -21.83 -9.77
C PRO A 178 -15.77 -23.01 -10.31
N GLY A 179 -16.28 -24.23 -10.12
CA GLY A 179 -15.63 -25.46 -10.57
C GLY A 179 -14.50 -25.96 -9.67
N THR A 180 -14.10 -25.18 -8.66
CA THR A 180 -13.06 -25.55 -7.70
C THR A 180 -13.62 -26.50 -6.65
N LYS A 181 -12.91 -27.59 -6.39
CA LYS A 181 -13.30 -28.58 -5.38
C LYS A 181 -12.58 -28.27 -4.07
N LEU A 182 -13.34 -27.79 -3.09
CA LEU A 182 -12.83 -27.56 -1.74
C LEU A 182 -13.11 -28.81 -0.87
N PRO A 183 -12.09 -29.50 -0.34
CA PRO A 183 -12.28 -30.64 0.57
C PRO A 183 -12.87 -30.20 1.91
N ALA A 184 -13.46 -31.15 2.63
CA ALA A 184 -13.98 -30.90 3.98
C ALA A 184 -12.84 -30.78 4.99
N THR A 185 -12.95 -29.81 5.89
CA THR A 185 -12.16 -29.73 7.12
C THR A 185 -12.87 -30.49 8.25
N PRO A 186 -12.16 -31.01 9.26
CA PRO A 186 -12.80 -31.55 10.47
C PRO A 186 -13.71 -30.49 11.11
N SER A 187 -14.87 -30.88 11.60
CA SER A 187 -15.90 -29.97 12.11
C SER A 187 -15.54 -29.27 13.42
N ASP A 188 -14.72 -29.91 14.26
CA ASP A 188 -14.23 -29.38 15.54
C ASP A 188 -12.89 -28.65 15.43
N PHE A 189 -12.32 -28.60 14.23
CA PHE A 189 -11.11 -27.84 13.95
C PHE A 189 -11.25 -26.38 14.38
N HIS A 190 -10.25 -25.91 15.12
CA HIS A 190 -10.11 -24.49 15.45
C HIS A 190 -8.61 -24.16 15.44
N ALA A 191 -8.20 -23.22 14.60
CA ALA A 191 -6.77 -23.04 14.33
C ALA A 191 -5.97 -22.52 15.55
N MET A 192 -6.61 -21.85 16.51
CA MET A 192 -5.94 -21.47 17.77
C MET A 192 -5.48 -22.67 18.62
N ASP A 193 -6.04 -23.85 18.38
CA ASP A 193 -5.69 -25.10 19.05
C ASP A 193 -4.60 -25.87 18.26
N GLN A 194 -3.55 -25.18 17.80
CA GLN A 194 -2.48 -25.74 16.93
C GLN A 194 -1.84 -27.01 17.45
N LYS A 195 -1.74 -27.15 18.77
CA LYS A 195 -1.25 -28.35 19.44
C LYS A 195 -2.00 -29.60 18.95
N SER A 196 -3.32 -29.49 19.00
CA SER A 196 -4.32 -30.52 18.70
C SER A 196 -4.53 -30.76 17.22
N TYR A 197 -4.61 -29.68 16.46
CA TYR A 197 -5.06 -29.68 15.09
C TYR A 197 -3.93 -29.37 14.12
N LYS A 198 -2.66 -29.57 14.51
CA LYS A 198 -1.53 -29.28 13.63
C LYS A 198 -1.69 -29.93 12.27
N ILE A 199 -2.06 -31.22 12.24
CA ILE A 199 -2.21 -31.97 10.99
C ILE A 199 -3.39 -31.42 10.18
N ASP A 200 -4.53 -31.21 10.82
CA ASP A 200 -5.74 -30.72 10.14
C ASP A 200 -5.56 -29.27 9.65
N HIS A 201 -4.82 -28.45 10.40
CA HIS A 201 -4.42 -27.11 9.99
C HIS A 201 -3.52 -27.19 8.77
N LEU A 202 -2.45 -28.00 8.82
CA LEU A 202 -1.55 -28.18 7.69
C LEU A 202 -2.30 -28.70 6.47
N GLN A 203 -3.28 -29.60 6.60
CA GLN A 203 -4.12 -30.06 5.50
C GLN A 203 -5.00 -28.95 4.92
N ALA A 204 -5.59 -28.10 5.77
CA ALA A 204 -6.34 -26.94 5.31
C ALA A 204 -5.44 -25.96 4.57
N LEU A 205 -4.24 -25.66 5.10
CA LEU A 205 -3.26 -24.78 4.47
C LEU A 205 -2.69 -25.36 3.17
N ASP A 206 -2.36 -26.66 3.14
CA ASP A 206 -1.93 -27.40 1.95
C ASP A 206 -2.99 -27.30 0.85
N THR A 207 -4.26 -27.42 1.23
CA THR A 207 -5.37 -27.26 0.30
C THR A 207 -5.40 -25.85 -0.27
N LEU A 208 -5.36 -24.82 0.58
CA LEU A 208 -5.40 -23.42 0.15
C LEU A 208 -4.22 -23.10 -0.79
N VAL A 209 -3.01 -23.51 -0.41
CA VAL A 209 -1.81 -23.36 -1.23
C VAL A 209 -1.94 -24.12 -2.56
N GLY A 210 -2.40 -25.37 -2.53
CA GLY A 210 -2.56 -26.20 -3.71
C GLY A 210 -3.63 -25.70 -4.69
N LEU A 211 -4.63 -24.97 -4.21
CA LEU A 211 -5.65 -24.34 -5.05
C LEU A 211 -5.15 -23.06 -5.72
N GLY A 212 -4.19 -22.35 -5.11
CA GLY A 212 -3.58 -21.14 -5.65
C GLY A 212 -4.63 -20.08 -6.02
N GLN A 213 -4.56 -19.55 -7.24
CA GLN A 213 -5.49 -18.49 -7.70
C GLN A 213 -6.97 -18.90 -7.72
N ASN A 214 -7.29 -20.19 -7.65
CA ASN A 214 -8.66 -20.68 -7.55
C ASN A 214 -9.27 -20.48 -6.15
N CYS A 215 -8.46 -20.14 -5.15
CA CYS A 215 -8.87 -19.86 -3.78
C CYS A 215 -8.08 -18.66 -3.23
N ILE A 216 -8.76 -17.54 -3.01
CA ILE A 216 -8.14 -16.28 -2.57
C ILE A 216 -8.71 -15.89 -1.22
N SER A 217 -7.90 -15.32 -0.35
CA SER A 217 -8.37 -14.79 0.94
C SER A 217 -8.38 -13.27 0.95
N PHE A 218 -9.43 -12.68 1.50
CA PHE A 218 -9.48 -11.26 1.87
C PHE A 218 -9.42 -11.17 3.39
N ILE A 219 -8.49 -10.38 3.91
CA ILE A 219 -8.24 -10.23 5.33
C ILE A 219 -8.49 -8.77 5.68
N PHE A 220 -9.50 -8.51 6.50
CA PHE A 220 -9.86 -7.19 7.02
C PHE A 220 -9.46 -7.09 8.49
N GLU A 221 -8.31 -6.49 8.76
CA GLU A 221 -7.73 -6.43 10.10
C GLU A 221 -7.89 -5.05 10.74
N SER A 222 -8.38 -4.99 11.98
CA SER A 222 -8.49 -3.72 12.71
C SER A 222 -7.10 -3.14 12.98
N PRO A 223 -6.91 -1.82 12.87
CA PRO A 223 -5.66 -1.20 13.30
C PRO A 223 -5.47 -1.39 14.82
N ASP A 224 -4.21 -1.40 15.28
CA ASP A 224 -3.83 -1.53 16.70
C ASP A 224 -4.53 -0.51 17.62
N PHE A 225 -4.96 0.61 17.04
CA PHE A 225 -5.70 1.64 17.72
C PHE A 225 -6.89 2.10 16.88
N VAL A 226 -8.08 2.03 17.50
CA VAL A 226 -9.35 2.53 16.98
C VAL A 226 -9.73 3.76 17.79
N GLU A 227 -9.91 4.89 17.10
CA GLU A 227 -10.33 6.16 17.70
C GLU A 227 -11.66 5.99 18.44
N GLU A 228 -11.88 6.77 19.50
CA GLU A 228 -13.08 6.61 20.35
C GLU A 228 -14.37 6.76 19.54
N GLU A 229 -14.39 7.65 18.56
CA GLU A 229 -15.53 7.91 17.66
C GLU A 229 -15.81 6.76 16.68
N GLU A 230 -14.83 5.89 16.44
CA GLU A 230 -14.98 4.73 15.55
C GLU A 230 -15.42 3.46 16.31
N ARG A 231 -15.47 3.51 17.65
CA ARG A 231 -15.90 2.39 18.49
C ARG A 231 -17.42 2.27 18.53
N HIS A 232 -17.90 1.05 18.65
CA HIS A 232 -19.31 0.74 18.77
C HIS A 232 -19.80 0.94 20.22
N PRO A 233 -21.06 1.40 20.40
CA PRO A 233 -21.68 1.58 21.71
C PRO A 233 -21.62 0.31 22.59
N ARG A 234 -21.45 0.50 23.91
CA ARG A 234 -21.45 -0.62 24.88
C ARG A 234 -22.71 -1.47 24.77
N GLY A 235 -22.54 -2.79 24.80
CA GLY A 235 -23.63 -3.76 24.84
C GLY A 235 -24.25 -4.13 23.50
N GLN A 236 -23.67 -3.68 22.37
CA GLN A 236 -24.01 -4.22 21.05
C GLN A 236 -23.10 -5.43 20.76
N ASP A 237 -23.63 -6.64 20.95
CA ASP A 237 -22.98 -7.90 20.54
C ASP A 237 -22.91 -8.06 19.00
N THR A 238 -23.22 -7.01 18.23
CA THR A 238 -23.50 -7.10 16.79
C THR A 238 -22.46 -6.45 15.90
N HIS A 239 -21.17 -6.64 16.22
CA HIS A 239 -20.08 -6.18 15.37
C HIS A 239 -19.92 -7.05 14.12
N VAL A 240 -20.08 -8.38 14.22
CA VAL A 240 -19.92 -9.29 13.06
C VAL A 240 -20.88 -8.98 11.91
N PRO A 241 -22.20 -8.82 12.12
CA PRO A 241 -23.11 -8.43 11.04
C PRO A 241 -22.73 -7.10 10.36
N LEU A 242 -22.21 -6.15 11.13
CA LEU A 242 -21.75 -4.87 10.63
C LEU A 242 -20.44 -5.01 9.83
N VAL A 243 -19.49 -5.80 10.32
CA VAL A 243 -18.24 -6.11 9.62
C VAL A 243 -18.54 -6.83 8.30
N ILE A 244 -19.46 -7.80 8.28
CA ILE A 244 -19.94 -8.47 7.07
C ILE A 244 -20.51 -7.45 6.08
N ARG A 245 -21.42 -6.57 6.54
CA ARG A 245 -22.02 -5.51 5.72
C ARG A 245 -20.96 -4.59 5.09
N ASN A 246 -19.93 -4.26 5.87
CA ASN A 246 -18.91 -3.29 5.49
C ASN A 246 -17.84 -3.88 4.55
N THR A 247 -17.53 -5.18 4.68
CA THR A 247 -16.43 -5.83 3.95
C THR A 247 -16.88 -6.52 2.66
N LEU A 248 -18.06 -7.15 2.65
CA LEU A 248 -18.59 -7.85 1.48
C LEU A 248 -18.64 -7.00 0.19
N PRO A 249 -19.02 -5.71 0.22
CA PRO A 249 -19.03 -4.87 -0.98
C PRO A 249 -17.71 -4.88 -1.76
N ILE A 250 -16.56 -4.85 -1.06
CA ILE A 250 -15.23 -4.89 -1.67
C ILE A 250 -14.97 -6.27 -2.30
N VAL A 251 -15.31 -7.35 -1.61
CA VAL A 251 -15.10 -8.72 -2.11
C VAL A 251 -15.98 -8.98 -3.34
N ILE A 252 -17.22 -8.47 -3.36
CA ILE A 252 -18.10 -8.58 -4.53
C ILE A 252 -17.59 -7.72 -5.69
N ASP A 253 -17.06 -6.52 -5.43
CA ASP A 253 -16.43 -5.69 -6.46
C ASP A 253 -15.23 -6.43 -7.10
N TYR A 254 -14.44 -7.17 -6.32
CA TYR A 254 -13.40 -8.04 -6.85
C TYR A 254 -13.97 -9.16 -7.75
N ILE A 255 -14.96 -9.92 -7.26
CA ILE A 255 -15.61 -10.99 -8.05
C ILE A 255 -16.18 -10.44 -9.37
N SER A 256 -16.77 -9.25 -9.32
CA SER A 256 -17.39 -8.58 -10.46
C SER A 256 -16.43 -8.37 -11.64
N LYS A 257 -15.13 -8.21 -11.35
CA LYS A 257 -14.07 -8.00 -12.35
C LYS A 257 -13.53 -9.30 -12.93
N GLN A 258 -13.78 -10.43 -12.27
CA GLN A 258 -13.34 -11.75 -12.70
C GLN A 258 -14.40 -12.48 -13.55
N ILE A 259 -15.62 -11.95 -13.60
CA ILE A 259 -16.74 -12.59 -14.29
C ILE A 259 -16.78 -12.17 -15.76
N ASP A 260 -16.96 -13.15 -16.65
CA ASP A 260 -17.38 -12.92 -18.04
C ASP A 260 -18.86 -12.49 -18.08
N SER A 261 -19.12 -11.32 -18.66
CA SER A 261 -20.46 -10.73 -18.82
C SER A 261 -21.45 -11.66 -19.54
N ASN A 262 -20.97 -12.58 -20.37
CA ASN A 262 -21.82 -13.47 -21.16
C ASN A 262 -22.30 -14.71 -20.41
N THR A 263 -21.74 -15.01 -19.24
CA THR A 263 -22.03 -16.24 -18.51
C THR A 263 -22.78 -15.93 -17.21
N PRO A 264 -24.00 -16.47 -17.00
CA PRO A 264 -24.69 -16.35 -15.72
C PRO A 264 -23.84 -16.97 -14.61
N GLN A 265 -23.53 -16.18 -13.59
CA GLN A 265 -22.76 -16.58 -12.42
C GLN A 265 -23.58 -16.39 -11.14
N LYS A 266 -23.37 -17.27 -10.18
CA LYS A 266 -24.01 -17.21 -8.85
C LYS A 266 -22.96 -17.00 -7.79
N ILE A 267 -23.28 -16.21 -6.76
CA ILE A 267 -22.48 -16.12 -5.54
C ILE A 267 -23.28 -16.71 -4.40
N ARG A 268 -22.65 -17.64 -3.69
CA ARG A 268 -23.10 -18.20 -2.42
C ARG A 268 -22.23 -17.62 -1.31
N ILE A 269 -22.88 -17.12 -0.27
CA ILE A 269 -22.20 -16.50 0.86
C ILE A 269 -22.56 -17.28 2.12
N MET A 270 -21.54 -17.69 2.86
CA MET A 270 -21.64 -18.44 4.10
C MET A 270 -20.79 -17.73 5.16
N SER A 271 -21.30 -17.60 6.38
CA SER A 271 -20.57 -17.01 7.50
C SER A 271 -20.85 -17.77 8.79
N GLU A 272 -19.89 -17.76 9.72
CA GLU A 272 -20.12 -18.28 11.07
C GLU A 272 -21.19 -17.41 11.78
N GLY A 273 -22.09 -18.07 12.51
CA GLY A 273 -23.05 -17.41 13.38
C GLY A 273 -22.50 -17.20 14.79
N ILE A 274 -22.41 -15.95 15.23
CA ILE A 274 -21.92 -15.59 16.58
C ILE A 274 -23.00 -14.86 17.37
N GLY A 275 -23.25 -15.36 18.58
CA GLY A 275 -24.31 -14.85 19.46
C GLY A 275 -25.67 -15.47 19.19
N VAL A 276 -26.62 -15.20 20.10
CA VAL A 276 -27.96 -15.80 20.06
C VAL A 276 -28.97 -14.89 19.33
N ASP A 277 -28.67 -13.59 19.19
CA ASP A 277 -29.59 -12.61 18.62
C ASP A 277 -28.88 -11.67 17.64
N TRP A 278 -29.24 -11.76 16.36
CA TRP A 278 -28.93 -10.74 15.37
C TRP A 278 -29.75 -9.47 15.72
N SER A 279 -29.10 -8.31 15.75
CA SER A 279 -29.82 -7.05 15.98
C SER A 279 -30.87 -6.85 14.87
N PRO A 280 -32.06 -6.31 15.19
CA PRO A 280 -33.05 -5.93 14.17
C PRO A 280 -32.42 -5.07 13.07
N GLY A 281 -32.63 -5.45 11.80
CA GLY A 281 -32.01 -4.76 10.66
C GLY A 281 -30.57 -5.17 10.36
N THR A 282 -30.08 -6.28 10.92
CA THR A 282 -28.79 -6.88 10.53
C THR A 282 -28.92 -8.33 10.09
N ASP A 283 -30.13 -8.90 10.09
CA ASP A 283 -30.37 -10.29 9.71
C ASP A 283 -29.94 -10.62 8.26
N ALA A 284 -29.84 -11.92 7.97
CA ALA A 284 -29.42 -12.41 6.66
C ALA A 284 -30.28 -11.88 5.50
N GLY A 285 -31.56 -11.60 5.74
CA GLY A 285 -32.47 -11.01 4.75
C GLY A 285 -32.14 -9.55 4.46
N PHE A 286 -31.89 -8.75 5.50
CA PHE A 286 -31.42 -7.38 5.38
C PHE A 286 -30.09 -7.31 4.64
N LEU A 287 -29.09 -8.10 5.05
CA LEU A 287 -27.78 -8.13 4.39
C LEU A 287 -27.92 -8.52 2.92
N THR A 288 -28.72 -9.54 2.61
CA THR A 288 -29.01 -9.92 1.22
C THR A 288 -29.63 -8.76 0.42
N SER A 289 -30.48 -7.93 1.05
CA SER A 289 -31.07 -6.77 0.38
C SER A 289 -30.07 -5.65 0.09
N GLU A 290 -29.14 -5.38 1.02
CA GLU A 290 -28.05 -4.41 0.83
C GLU A 290 -27.11 -4.87 -0.29
N LEU A 291 -26.77 -6.15 -0.32
CA LEU A 291 -25.94 -6.73 -1.39
C LEU A 291 -26.62 -6.66 -2.77
N ARG A 292 -27.95 -6.83 -2.84
CA ARG A 292 -28.69 -6.63 -4.09
C ARG A 292 -28.62 -5.17 -4.57
N LYS A 293 -28.70 -4.19 -3.66
CA LYS A 293 -28.48 -2.77 -4.01
C LYS A 293 -27.06 -2.57 -4.54
N TRP A 294 -26.06 -3.20 -3.91
CA TRP A 294 -24.68 -3.13 -4.37
C TRP A 294 -24.50 -3.67 -5.78
N ILE A 295 -25.06 -4.85 -6.08
CA ILE A 295 -25.03 -5.43 -7.42
C ILE A 295 -25.75 -4.53 -8.44
N SER A 296 -26.83 -3.86 -8.03
CA SER A 296 -27.48 -2.86 -8.89
C SER A 296 -26.53 -1.71 -9.22
N ASN A 297 -25.79 -1.17 -8.25
CA ASN A 297 -24.80 -0.13 -8.49
C ASN A 297 -23.66 -0.58 -9.42
N LEU A 298 -23.26 -1.86 -9.36
CA LEU A 298 -22.29 -2.43 -10.30
C LEU A 298 -22.83 -2.43 -11.74
N LYS A 299 -24.12 -2.76 -11.93
CA LYS A 299 -24.76 -2.67 -13.25
C LYS A 299 -24.79 -1.23 -13.77
N ASP A 300 -25.11 -0.27 -12.91
CA ASP A 300 -25.12 1.15 -13.27
C ASP A 300 -23.72 1.69 -13.63
N ARG A 301 -22.66 1.05 -13.13
CA ARG A 301 -21.26 1.32 -13.48
C ARG A 301 -20.84 0.76 -14.84
N GLY A 302 -21.72 0.05 -15.54
CA GLY A 302 -21.46 -0.55 -16.86
C GLY A 302 -20.95 -1.98 -16.80
N TYR A 303 -20.93 -2.60 -15.62
CA TYR A 303 -20.69 -4.03 -15.51
C TYR A 303 -21.97 -4.77 -15.87
N ASP A 304 -22.10 -5.24 -17.11
CA ASP A 304 -23.23 -6.08 -17.57
C ASP A 304 -23.08 -7.50 -17.01
N LEU A 305 -23.21 -7.60 -15.69
CA LEU A 305 -22.98 -8.83 -14.95
C LEU A 305 -24.29 -9.57 -14.83
N ASN A 306 -24.32 -10.75 -15.45
CA ASN A 306 -25.34 -11.75 -15.17
C ASN A 306 -25.06 -12.45 -13.82
N LEU A 307 -24.93 -11.65 -12.77
CA LEU A 307 -24.58 -12.06 -11.43
C LEU A 307 -25.84 -12.16 -10.56
N THR A 308 -26.01 -13.29 -9.88
CA THR A 308 -27.13 -13.53 -8.97
C THR A 308 -26.64 -13.99 -7.60
N LEU A 309 -27.35 -13.59 -6.54
CA LEU A 309 -27.04 -14.01 -5.17
C LEU A 309 -27.95 -15.17 -4.79
N SER A 310 -27.35 -16.27 -4.34
CA SER A 310 -28.07 -17.40 -3.73
C SER A 310 -28.59 -17.08 -2.32
N GLY A 311 -28.16 -15.96 -1.74
CA GLY A 311 -28.49 -15.49 -0.39
C GLY A 311 -27.35 -15.71 0.61
N LEU A 312 -27.36 -14.96 1.71
CA LEU A 312 -26.43 -15.18 2.83
C LEU A 312 -26.95 -16.31 3.72
N GLN A 313 -26.10 -17.30 3.96
CA GLN A 313 -26.35 -18.39 4.89
C GLN A 313 -25.49 -18.22 6.13
N ILE A 314 -26.10 -18.37 7.30
CA ILE A 314 -25.40 -18.33 8.57
C ILE A 314 -25.38 -19.74 9.13
N HIS A 315 -24.17 -20.27 9.31
CA HIS A 315 -23.96 -21.64 9.77
C HIS A 315 -23.22 -21.63 11.10
N PRO A 316 -23.57 -22.51 12.05
CA PRO A 316 -22.67 -22.81 13.15
C PRO A 316 -21.38 -23.46 12.60
N LYS A 317 -20.23 -23.17 13.22
CA LYS A 317 -18.90 -23.66 12.80
C LYS A 317 -18.85 -25.15 12.43
N MET A 318 -19.47 -25.99 13.26
CA MET A 318 -19.47 -27.44 13.09
C MET A 318 -20.51 -27.99 12.09
N ASP A 319 -21.42 -27.18 11.56
CA ASP A 319 -22.53 -27.69 10.73
C ASP A 319 -22.19 -27.82 9.25
N HIS A 320 -21.11 -27.18 8.82
CA HIS A 320 -20.80 -27.05 7.40
C HIS A 320 -19.31 -27.37 7.12
N PRO A 321 -19.00 -28.19 6.10
CA PRO A 321 -17.68 -28.80 5.92
C PRO A 321 -16.54 -27.83 5.60
N TRP A 322 -16.82 -26.55 5.34
CA TRP A 322 -15.84 -25.56 4.92
C TRP A 322 -15.71 -24.35 5.86
N MET A 323 -16.46 -24.28 6.96
CA MET A 323 -16.47 -23.09 7.83
C MET A 323 -15.15 -22.80 8.54
N ASN A 324 -14.23 -23.74 8.50
CA ASN A 324 -12.97 -23.71 9.23
C ASN A 324 -11.77 -23.18 8.41
N TYR A 325 -11.95 -22.94 7.10
CA TYR A 325 -10.89 -22.36 6.28
C TYR A 325 -10.52 -20.91 6.65
N PRO A 326 -11.47 -19.99 6.91
CA PRO A 326 -11.13 -18.65 7.37
C PRO A 326 -10.31 -18.68 8.67
N ASP A 327 -10.65 -19.58 9.60
CA ASP A 327 -9.92 -19.83 10.84
C ASP A 327 -8.46 -20.21 10.61
N ALA A 328 -8.21 -21.13 9.66
CA ALA A 328 -6.85 -21.55 9.27
C ALA A 328 -6.03 -20.37 8.73
N VAL A 329 -6.62 -19.55 7.87
CA VAL A 329 -5.98 -18.34 7.34
C VAL A 329 -5.72 -17.33 8.46
N GLY A 330 -6.68 -17.13 9.36
CA GLY A 330 -6.57 -16.17 10.45
C GLY A 330 -5.54 -16.53 11.49
N PHE A 331 -5.18 -17.81 11.62
CA PHE A 331 -4.03 -18.18 12.45
C PHE A 331 -2.71 -17.62 11.90
N LEU A 332 -2.57 -17.55 10.58
CA LEU A 332 -1.36 -17.05 9.92
C LEU A 332 -1.20 -15.52 9.98
N THR A 333 -2.23 -14.78 10.40
CA THR A 333 -2.15 -13.32 10.56
C THR A 333 -1.48 -12.89 11.87
N GLY A 334 -1.24 -13.83 12.80
CA GLY A 334 -0.61 -13.50 14.08
C GLY A 334 0.85 -13.04 13.96
N ASP A 335 1.32 -12.33 14.99
CA ASP A 335 2.72 -11.91 15.08
C ASP A 335 3.67 -13.11 15.25
N ASP A 336 3.29 -14.05 16.12
CA ASP A 336 4.10 -15.22 16.47
C ASP A 336 3.69 -16.49 15.71
N VAL A 337 3.82 -16.48 14.38
CA VAL A 337 3.58 -17.68 13.55
C VAL A 337 4.74 -18.68 13.70
N PRO A 338 4.48 -19.96 14.07
CA PRO A 338 5.52 -20.97 14.17
C PRO A 338 6.37 -21.11 12.90
N PRO A 339 7.70 -21.36 12.98
CA PRO A 339 8.58 -21.39 11.82
C PRO A 339 8.15 -22.35 10.71
N TYR A 340 7.56 -23.50 11.06
CA TYR A 340 7.08 -24.48 10.08
C TYR A 340 5.84 -24.03 9.29
N LEU A 341 5.18 -22.95 9.71
CA LEU A 341 4.05 -22.33 9.03
C LEU A 341 4.44 -21.10 8.19
N GLN A 342 5.70 -20.65 8.26
CA GLN A 342 6.09 -19.42 7.56
C GLN A 342 6.05 -19.56 6.04
N ASP A 343 6.39 -20.73 5.51
CA ASP A 343 6.27 -20.97 4.06
C ASP A 343 4.80 -20.92 3.61
N TYR A 344 3.86 -21.40 4.44
CA TYR A 344 2.43 -21.28 4.17
C TYR A 344 1.96 -19.84 4.29
N ARG A 345 2.39 -19.10 5.32
CA ARG A 345 2.10 -17.67 5.49
C ARG A 345 2.55 -16.90 4.26
N ASN A 346 3.80 -17.06 3.84
CA ASN A 346 4.34 -16.34 2.69
C ASN A 346 3.53 -16.64 1.42
N GLN A 347 3.22 -17.90 1.14
CA GLN A 347 2.45 -18.29 -0.04
C GLN A 347 1.02 -17.75 0.00
N ILE A 348 0.28 -18.01 1.08
CA ILE A 348 -1.12 -17.58 1.22
C ILE A 348 -1.21 -16.06 1.24
N MET A 349 -0.38 -15.37 2.03
CA MET A 349 -0.39 -13.91 2.13
C MET A 349 -0.01 -13.24 0.82
N SER A 350 0.91 -13.83 0.02
CA SER A 350 1.25 -13.30 -1.30
C SER A 350 0.09 -13.35 -2.31
N SER A 351 -0.86 -14.28 -2.11
CA SER A 351 -2.08 -14.41 -2.90
C SER A 351 -3.31 -13.75 -2.27
N SER A 352 -3.18 -13.24 -1.04
CA SER A 352 -4.29 -12.67 -0.27
C SER A 352 -4.38 -11.15 -0.47
N VAL A 353 -5.60 -10.62 -0.37
CA VAL A 353 -5.84 -9.18 -0.32
C VAL A 353 -5.98 -8.76 1.14
N GLN A 354 -4.97 -8.07 1.66
CA GLN A 354 -4.97 -7.57 3.04
C GLN A 354 -5.38 -6.09 3.07
N LEU A 355 -6.35 -5.78 3.91
CA LEU A 355 -6.94 -4.46 4.05
C LEU A 355 -7.14 -4.14 5.54
N PRO A 356 -6.92 -2.89 5.98
CA PRO A 356 -7.35 -2.53 7.32
C PRO A 356 -8.89 -2.50 7.39
N TYR A 357 -9.46 -2.73 8.57
CA TYR A 357 -10.87 -2.48 8.87
C TYR A 357 -11.02 -1.08 9.44
N LEU A 358 -11.22 -0.08 8.56
CA LEU A 358 -11.53 1.29 8.97
C LEU A 358 -13.05 1.50 8.89
N SER A 359 -13.72 1.40 10.04
CA SER A 359 -15.19 1.40 10.15
C SER A 359 -15.83 2.63 9.48
N SER A 360 -15.29 3.83 9.72
CA SER A 360 -15.80 5.08 9.13
C SER A 360 -15.69 5.07 7.60
N PHE A 361 -14.56 4.59 7.07
CA PHE A 361 -14.34 4.46 5.64
C PHE A 361 -15.30 3.44 5.01
N LEU A 362 -15.32 2.20 5.51
CA LEU A 362 -16.08 1.10 4.92
C LEU A 362 -17.61 1.29 5.04
N SER A 363 -18.09 1.89 6.13
CA SER A 363 -19.53 2.07 6.36
C SER A 363 -20.11 3.31 5.70
N THR A 364 -19.31 4.36 5.49
CA THR A 364 -19.79 5.69 5.08
C THR A 364 -19.12 6.19 3.81
N VAL A 365 -17.79 6.27 3.81
CA VAL A 365 -17.03 6.88 2.71
C VAL A 365 -17.09 6.01 1.45
N TYR A 366 -16.77 4.72 1.58
CA TYR A 366 -16.72 3.77 0.46
C TYR A 366 -18.08 3.59 -0.24
N PRO A 367 -19.22 3.37 0.47
CA PRO A 367 -20.52 3.26 -0.19
C PRO A 367 -20.91 4.54 -0.93
N LYS A 368 -20.61 5.72 -0.36
CA LYS A 368 -20.83 7.01 -1.01
C LYS A 368 -19.97 7.15 -2.26
N MET A 369 -18.69 6.78 -2.18
CA MET A 369 -17.77 6.80 -3.32
C MET A 369 -18.26 5.92 -4.46
N VAL A 370 -18.72 4.70 -4.18
CA VAL A 370 -19.24 3.79 -5.22
C VAL A 370 -20.54 4.32 -5.83
N GLN A 371 -21.45 4.89 -5.02
CA GLN A 371 -22.64 5.54 -5.54
C GLN A 371 -22.31 6.75 -6.43
N GLN A 372 -21.34 7.57 -6.02
CA GLN A 372 -20.86 8.69 -6.84
C GLN A 372 -20.20 8.20 -8.11
N LEU A 373 -19.38 7.14 -8.06
CA LEU A 373 -18.75 6.56 -9.22
C LEU A 373 -19.81 6.07 -10.23
N SER A 374 -20.89 5.42 -9.77
CA SER A 374 -21.95 4.95 -10.68
C SER A 374 -22.71 6.10 -11.34
N GLN A 375 -23.01 7.17 -10.62
CA GLN A 375 -23.89 8.25 -11.11
C GLN A 375 -23.14 9.43 -11.74
N LYS A 376 -22.01 9.81 -11.15
CA LYS A 376 -21.25 11.04 -11.44
C LYS A 376 -19.74 10.83 -11.22
N PRO A 377 -19.04 10.20 -12.18
CA PRO A 377 -17.62 9.86 -12.07
C PRO A 377 -16.70 11.00 -11.64
N LEU A 378 -16.95 12.23 -12.13
CA LEU A 378 -16.16 13.40 -11.76
C LEU A 378 -16.35 13.78 -10.28
N GLU A 379 -17.59 13.77 -9.76
CA GLU A 379 -17.86 14.09 -8.35
C GLU A 379 -17.20 13.07 -7.40
N PHE A 380 -17.09 11.81 -7.84
CA PHE A 380 -16.30 10.80 -7.14
C PHE A 380 -14.81 11.18 -7.06
N ILE A 381 -14.18 11.54 -8.19
CA ILE A 381 -12.77 11.96 -8.18
C ILE A 381 -12.56 13.20 -7.31
N GLN A 382 -13.50 14.13 -7.35
CA GLN A 382 -13.43 15.35 -6.55
C GLN A 382 -13.53 15.07 -5.04
N SER A 383 -14.41 14.14 -4.64
CA SER A 383 -14.61 13.82 -3.22
C SER A 383 -13.38 13.19 -2.58
N LEU A 384 -12.51 12.52 -3.35
CA LEU A 384 -11.24 11.96 -2.87
C LEU A 384 -10.29 13.00 -2.24
N ILE A 385 -10.38 14.28 -2.64
CA ILE A 385 -9.51 15.33 -2.06
C ILE A 385 -9.84 15.60 -0.60
N ASP A 386 -11.09 15.40 -0.18
CA ASP A 386 -11.55 15.72 1.17
C ASP A 386 -11.57 14.48 2.09
N VAL A 387 -11.29 13.30 1.56
CA VAL A 387 -11.10 12.08 2.36
C VAL A 387 -9.76 12.15 3.09
N GLU A 388 -9.70 11.59 4.29
CA GLU A 388 -8.46 11.53 5.06
C GLU A 388 -7.36 10.77 4.29
N THR A 389 -6.15 11.36 4.19
CA THR A 389 -5.04 10.76 3.43
C THR A 389 -4.67 9.36 3.92
N LYS A 390 -4.78 9.08 5.23
CA LYS A 390 -4.56 7.74 5.80
C LYS A 390 -5.52 6.70 5.21
N GLN A 391 -6.79 7.05 5.09
CA GLN A 391 -7.82 6.17 4.52
C GLN A 391 -7.56 5.92 3.03
N ILE A 392 -7.26 6.98 2.26
CA ILE A 392 -6.94 6.82 0.83
C ILE A 392 -5.70 5.95 0.62
N ALA A 393 -4.65 6.16 1.43
CA ALA A 393 -3.43 5.36 1.34
C ALA A 393 -3.69 3.87 1.63
N ALA A 394 -4.48 3.58 2.66
CA ALA A 394 -4.83 2.22 3.06
C ALA A 394 -5.57 1.41 1.97
N TYR A 395 -6.43 2.06 1.18
CA TYR A 395 -7.24 1.39 0.16
C TYR A 395 -6.79 1.72 -1.29
N ARG A 396 -5.62 2.33 -1.46
CA ARG A 396 -5.17 2.86 -2.76
C ARG A 396 -5.07 1.78 -3.83
N ASP A 397 -4.17 0.84 -3.65
CA ASP A 397 -3.80 -0.14 -4.68
C ASP A 397 -4.82 -1.27 -4.87
N PRO A 398 -5.54 -1.75 -3.83
CA PRO A 398 -6.53 -2.83 -4.02
C PRO A 398 -7.92 -2.34 -4.44
N VAL A 399 -8.26 -1.04 -4.30
CA VAL A 399 -9.63 -0.57 -4.50
C VAL A 399 -9.71 0.78 -5.22
N ILE A 400 -9.14 1.83 -4.63
CA ILE A 400 -9.38 3.22 -5.09
C ILE A 400 -8.76 3.50 -6.46
N SER A 401 -7.58 2.94 -6.74
CA SER A 401 -6.90 3.16 -8.03
C SER A 401 -7.72 2.65 -9.20
N GLU A 402 -8.31 1.47 -9.05
CA GLU A 402 -9.17 0.89 -10.08
C GLU A 402 -10.47 1.69 -10.25
N MET A 403 -11.08 2.14 -9.15
CA MET A 403 -12.25 3.03 -9.19
C MET A 403 -11.94 4.35 -9.90
N CYS A 404 -10.75 4.91 -9.72
CA CYS A 404 -10.29 6.10 -10.43
C CYS A 404 -10.13 5.84 -11.93
N MET A 405 -9.52 4.71 -12.31
CA MET A 405 -9.38 4.32 -13.71
C MET A 405 -10.74 4.13 -14.38
N GLU A 406 -11.69 3.51 -13.68
CA GLU A 406 -13.08 3.39 -14.14
C GLU A 406 -13.72 4.76 -14.33
N ALA A 407 -13.55 5.67 -13.36
CA ALA A 407 -14.07 7.02 -13.46
C ALA A 407 -13.53 7.75 -14.70
N PHE A 408 -12.21 7.74 -14.89
CA PHE A 408 -11.53 8.36 -16.02
C PHE A 408 -12.00 7.79 -17.37
N SER A 409 -12.26 6.48 -17.44
CA SER A 409 -12.76 5.85 -18.66
C SER A 409 -14.16 6.32 -19.08
N ARG A 410 -14.92 6.92 -18.14
CA ARG A 410 -16.30 7.37 -18.33
C ARG A 410 -16.43 8.88 -18.44
N PHE A 411 -15.33 9.63 -18.39
CA PHE A 411 -15.35 11.08 -18.50
C PHE A 411 -15.77 11.54 -19.90
N SER A 412 -16.79 12.40 -19.95
CA SER A 412 -17.11 13.16 -21.15
C SER A 412 -16.07 14.26 -21.40
N PRO A 413 -16.05 14.89 -22.59
CA PRO A 413 -15.20 16.05 -22.85
C PRO A 413 -15.36 17.20 -21.83
N ILE A 414 -16.58 17.38 -21.30
CA ILE A 414 -16.86 18.40 -20.27
C ILE A 414 -16.27 17.98 -18.93
N ASP A 415 -16.41 16.70 -18.56
CA ASP A 415 -15.82 16.17 -17.32
C ASP A 415 -14.31 16.31 -17.31
N TRP A 416 -13.66 16.01 -18.44
CA TRP A 416 -12.22 16.18 -18.59
C TRP A 416 -11.78 17.64 -18.40
N ARG A 417 -12.52 18.60 -18.94
CA ARG A 417 -12.25 20.02 -18.71
C ARG A 417 -12.40 20.41 -17.25
N THR A 418 -13.49 20.02 -16.60
CA THR A 418 -13.72 20.35 -15.19
C THR A 418 -12.71 19.64 -14.27
N PHE A 419 -12.33 18.40 -14.58
CA PHE A 419 -11.26 17.68 -13.91
C PHE A 419 -9.91 18.40 -14.06
N ASN A 420 -9.59 18.89 -15.25
CA ASN A 420 -8.37 19.67 -15.51
C ASN A 420 -8.32 20.94 -14.63
N GLU A 421 -9.41 21.69 -14.58
CA GLU A 421 -9.53 22.88 -13.72
C GLU A 421 -9.37 22.53 -12.24
N PHE A 422 -9.96 21.40 -11.81
CA PHE A 422 -9.82 20.87 -10.47
C PHE A 422 -8.37 20.49 -10.13
N MET A 423 -7.67 19.79 -11.02
CA MET A 423 -6.27 19.39 -10.79
C MET A 423 -5.32 20.58 -10.69
N VAL A 424 -5.57 21.67 -11.40
CA VAL A 424 -4.79 22.92 -11.25
C VAL A 424 -4.79 23.41 -9.80
N LEU A 425 -5.92 23.29 -9.10
CA LEU A 425 -6.09 23.78 -7.73
C LEU A 425 -5.58 22.78 -6.69
N HIS A 426 -5.75 21.48 -6.95
CA HIS A 426 -5.61 20.45 -5.92
C HIS A 426 -4.40 19.53 -6.08
N GLN A 427 -3.70 19.49 -7.23
CA GLN A 427 -2.56 18.59 -7.46
C GLN A 427 -1.41 18.75 -6.45
N ARG A 428 -1.33 19.88 -5.75
CA ARG A 428 -0.31 20.11 -4.71
C ARG A 428 -0.63 19.45 -3.37
N ARG A 429 -1.89 19.07 -3.13
CA ARG A 429 -2.33 18.36 -1.91
C ARG A 429 -1.93 16.88 -1.97
N PRO A 430 -1.73 16.19 -0.83
CA PRO A 430 -1.36 14.77 -0.81
C PRO A 430 -2.27 13.88 -1.67
N ASN A 431 -3.59 13.98 -1.49
CA ASN A 431 -4.55 13.20 -2.28
C ASN A 431 -4.59 13.62 -3.75
N GLY A 432 -4.32 14.91 -4.05
CA GLY A 432 -4.24 15.39 -5.43
C GLY A 432 -3.05 14.79 -6.17
N ARG A 433 -1.90 14.66 -5.51
CA ARG A 433 -0.73 13.95 -6.07
C ARG A 433 -1.05 12.48 -6.35
N LEU A 434 -1.79 11.84 -5.45
CA LEU A 434 -2.22 10.45 -5.61
C LEU A 434 -3.16 10.29 -6.82
N ILE A 435 -4.15 11.16 -6.98
CA ILE A 435 -5.04 11.17 -8.14
C ILE A 435 -4.23 11.39 -9.43
N SER A 436 -3.28 12.33 -9.41
CA SER A 436 -2.40 12.61 -10.55
C SER A 436 -1.53 11.39 -10.92
N LYS A 437 -1.03 10.65 -9.93
CA LYS A 437 -0.31 9.38 -10.14
C LYS A 437 -1.17 8.35 -10.85
N ILE A 438 -2.40 8.15 -10.40
CA ILE A 438 -3.32 7.18 -11.02
C ILE A 438 -3.70 7.63 -12.44
N LEU A 439 -3.93 8.92 -12.63
CA LEU A 439 -4.17 9.52 -13.95
C LEU A 439 -3.00 9.25 -14.89
N ALA A 440 -1.75 9.43 -14.44
CA ALA A 440 -0.57 9.17 -15.26
C ALA A 440 -0.50 7.71 -15.73
N ILE A 441 -0.80 6.76 -14.84
CA ILE A 441 -0.90 5.32 -15.19
C ILE A 441 -2.01 5.11 -16.22
N PHE A 442 -3.20 5.68 -15.99
CA PHE A 442 -4.33 5.56 -16.92
C PHE A 442 -4.04 6.13 -18.31
N MET A 443 -3.25 7.20 -18.40
CA MET A 443 -2.92 7.88 -19.65
C MET A 443 -1.85 7.17 -20.49
N GLN A 444 -1.16 6.16 -19.94
CA GLN A 444 -0.19 5.37 -20.68
C GLN A 444 -0.85 4.74 -21.91
N GLY A 445 -0.33 5.06 -23.10
CA GLY A 445 -0.88 4.59 -24.38
C GLY A 445 -2.21 5.23 -24.82
N LYS A 446 -2.86 6.05 -23.98
CA LYS A 446 -4.17 6.67 -24.27
C LYS A 446 -4.13 8.18 -24.45
N LEU A 447 -3.06 8.84 -24.03
CA LEU A 447 -2.96 10.30 -24.00
C LEU A 447 -3.35 10.97 -25.32
N GLY A 448 -2.84 10.48 -26.46
CA GLY A 448 -3.15 11.06 -27.78
C GLY A 448 -4.65 11.11 -28.06
N HIS A 449 -5.35 10.00 -27.83
CA HIS A 449 -6.81 9.93 -27.99
C HIS A 449 -7.54 10.87 -27.02
N VAL A 450 -7.10 10.94 -25.76
CA VAL A 450 -7.73 11.85 -24.78
C VAL A 450 -7.55 13.31 -25.21
N LEU A 451 -6.36 13.72 -25.67
CA LEU A 451 -6.11 15.08 -26.14
C LEU A 451 -7.01 15.48 -27.33
N GLU A 452 -7.35 14.53 -28.19
CA GLU A 452 -8.31 14.75 -29.30
C GLU A 452 -9.73 15.02 -28.81
N THR A 453 -10.14 14.42 -27.67
CA THR A 453 -11.49 14.61 -27.12
C THR A 453 -11.67 15.93 -26.35
N LEU A 454 -10.58 16.56 -25.91
CA LEU A 454 -10.62 17.85 -25.21
C LEU A 454 -11.07 18.97 -26.17
N LEU A 455 -11.95 19.85 -25.69
CA LEU A 455 -12.61 20.85 -26.55
C LEU A 455 -11.72 22.06 -26.86
N SER A 456 -10.82 22.44 -25.95
CA SER A 456 -9.96 23.61 -26.10
C SER A 456 -8.48 23.28 -26.02
N ASP A 457 -7.67 24.10 -26.68
CA ASP A 457 -6.21 24.00 -26.62
C ASP A 457 -5.68 24.19 -25.20
N ALA A 458 -6.31 25.07 -24.42
CA ALA A 458 -5.96 25.28 -23.01
C ALA A 458 -6.17 24.00 -22.19
N ASP A 459 -7.21 23.21 -22.47
CA ASP A 459 -7.45 21.93 -21.79
C ASP A 459 -6.39 20.90 -22.17
N ARG A 460 -6.00 20.85 -23.45
CA ARG A 460 -4.93 19.95 -23.96
C ARG A 460 -3.59 20.26 -23.31
N VAL A 461 -3.22 21.54 -23.28
CA VAL A 461 -2.03 22.03 -22.59
C VAL A 461 -2.11 21.64 -21.11
N ASN A 462 -3.22 21.93 -20.42
CA ASN A 462 -3.34 21.65 -19.00
C ASN A 462 -3.23 20.16 -18.65
N MET A 463 -3.80 19.27 -19.46
CA MET A 463 -3.66 17.82 -19.29
C MET A 463 -2.18 17.40 -19.34
N CYS A 464 -1.46 17.86 -20.38
CA CYS A 464 -0.02 17.58 -20.52
C CYS A 464 0.79 18.16 -19.36
N LEU A 465 0.46 19.37 -18.90
CA LEU A 465 1.12 19.99 -17.74
C LEU A 465 0.85 19.24 -16.43
N THR A 466 -0.38 18.76 -16.22
CA THR A 466 -0.73 17.98 -15.02
C THR A 466 0.10 16.69 -14.96
N LEU A 467 0.23 16.00 -16.08
CA LEU A 467 1.05 14.80 -16.21
C LEU A 467 2.54 15.10 -16.08
N GLY A 468 3.02 16.19 -16.68
CA GLY A 468 4.41 16.64 -16.56
C GLY A 468 4.79 17.00 -15.11
N TRP A 469 3.92 17.69 -14.37
CA TRP A 469 4.14 17.96 -12.93
C TRP A 469 4.12 16.70 -12.09
N GLN A 470 3.35 15.68 -12.49
CA GLN A 470 3.39 14.40 -11.82
C GLN A 470 4.71 13.68 -12.06
N MET A 471 5.22 13.67 -13.30
CA MET A 471 6.53 13.09 -13.60
C MET A 471 7.64 13.82 -12.86
N GLU A 472 7.59 15.15 -12.78
CA GLU A 472 8.60 15.93 -12.04
C GLU A 472 8.73 15.47 -10.58
N GLN A 473 7.61 15.25 -9.91
CA GLN A 473 7.59 14.78 -8.52
C GLN A 473 8.15 13.36 -8.35
N GLN A 474 8.09 12.55 -9.41
CA GLN A 474 8.60 11.17 -9.45
C GLN A 474 10.01 11.06 -10.03
N GLY A 475 10.58 12.15 -10.53
CA GLY A 475 11.83 12.13 -11.29
C GLY A 475 11.73 11.45 -12.67
N GLY A 476 10.52 11.32 -13.23
CA GLY A 476 10.26 10.65 -14.51
C GLY A 476 10.44 11.56 -15.74
N ASP A 477 10.17 11.00 -16.92
CA ASP A 477 10.30 11.70 -18.21
C ASP A 477 9.19 12.75 -18.42
N ILE A 478 9.47 13.98 -17.99
CA ILE A 478 8.63 15.16 -18.23
C ILE A 478 8.52 15.49 -19.73
N SER A 479 9.59 15.26 -20.50
CA SER A 479 9.67 15.62 -21.93
C SER A 479 8.63 14.86 -22.76
N SER A 480 8.34 13.60 -22.42
CA SER A 480 7.29 12.82 -23.08
C SER A 480 5.91 13.49 -23.10
N TYR A 481 5.60 14.32 -22.10
CA TYR A 481 4.36 15.08 -21.99
C TYR A 481 4.48 16.49 -22.58
N LEU A 482 5.60 17.18 -22.39
CA LEU A 482 5.80 18.52 -22.94
C LEU A 482 5.87 18.52 -24.46
N ASN A 483 6.49 17.50 -25.06
CA ASN A 483 6.61 17.34 -26.51
C ASN A 483 5.26 17.05 -27.19
N ARG A 484 4.20 16.75 -26.41
CA ARG A 484 2.83 16.59 -26.91
C ARG A 484 2.07 17.91 -27.01
N ILE A 485 2.62 19.01 -26.48
CA ILE A 485 2.01 20.33 -26.53
C ILE A 485 2.40 21.00 -27.84
N ASP A 486 1.42 21.15 -28.74
CA ASP A 486 1.59 21.93 -29.96
C ASP A 486 1.87 23.41 -29.64
N ALA A 487 2.77 24.05 -30.39
CA ALA A 487 3.14 25.45 -30.19
C ALA A 487 1.94 26.39 -30.36
N ASP A 488 1.01 26.09 -31.27
CA ASP A 488 -0.21 26.87 -31.48
C ASP A 488 -1.20 26.71 -30.32
N TRP A 489 -1.18 25.58 -29.62
CA TRP A 489 -2.00 25.40 -28.42
C TRP A 489 -1.45 26.23 -27.26
N LEU A 490 -0.12 26.22 -27.10
CA LEU A 490 0.57 26.95 -26.03
C LEU A 490 0.42 28.47 -26.20
N SER A 491 0.58 28.99 -27.42
CA SER A 491 0.48 30.43 -27.69
C SER A 491 -0.90 31.00 -27.36
N ARG A 492 -1.98 30.22 -27.61
CA ARG A 492 -3.38 30.60 -27.33
C ARG A 492 -3.83 30.34 -25.89
N SER A 493 -3.01 29.68 -25.07
CA SER A 493 -3.36 29.35 -23.68
C SER A 493 -3.23 30.54 -22.72
N PRO A 494 -3.86 30.53 -21.54
CA PRO A 494 -3.63 31.53 -20.50
C PRO A 494 -2.16 31.63 -20.09
N GLU A 495 -1.70 32.83 -19.73
CA GLU A 495 -0.32 33.12 -19.33
C GLU A 495 0.22 32.16 -18.27
N ARG A 496 -0.58 31.88 -17.22
CA ARG A 496 -0.23 30.93 -16.16
C ARG A 496 0.15 29.54 -16.68
N MET A 497 -0.46 29.07 -17.78
CA MET A 497 -0.17 27.76 -18.37
C MET A 497 1.14 27.80 -19.15
N ARG A 498 1.42 28.89 -19.87
CA ARG A 498 2.72 29.09 -20.51
C ARG A 498 3.86 29.14 -19.49
N HIS A 499 3.64 29.79 -18.34
CA HIS A 499 4.64 29.84 -17.27
C HIS A 499 4.84 28.48 -16.58
N SER A 500 3.76 27.69 -16.48
CA SER A 500 3.79 26.32 -15.97
C SER A 500 4.52 25.37 -16.92
N TRP A 501 4.24 25.46 -18.23
CA TRP A 501 4.98 24.76 -19.28
C TRP A 501 6.47 25.08 -19.22
N LEU A 502 6.79 26.36 -19.12
CA LEU A 502 8.15 26.83 -18.94
C LEU A 502 8.79 26.21 -17.69
N SER A 503 8.11 26.26 -16.53
CA SER A 503 8.65 25.63 -15.31
C SER A 503 9.01 24.17 -15.55
N LEU A 504 8.10 23.40 -16.17
CA LEU A 504 8.31 21.99 -16.44
C LEU A 504 9.39 21.73 -17.47
N LEU A 505 9.49 22.52 -18.53
CA LEU A 505 10.57 22.41 -19.51
C LEU A 505 11.92 22.54 -18.82
N ILE A 506 12.03 23.51 -17.93
CA ILE A 506 13.25 23.77 -17.17
C ILE A 506 13.54 22.65 -16.20
N MET A 507 12.54 22.21 -15.43
CA MET A 507 12.71 21.05 -14.56
C MET A 507 13.11 19.81 -15.37
N SER A 508 12.54 19.59 -16.55
CA SER A 508 12.90 18.48 -17.43
C SER A 508 14.36 18.53 -17.85
N LYS A 509 14.82 19.71 -18.29
CA LYS A 509 16.19 19.93 -18.74
C LYS A 509 17.19 19.86 -17.58
N GLN A 510 16.82 20.43 -16.42
CA GLN A 510 17.60 20.33 -15.19
C GLN A 510 17.68 18.88 -14.69
N ASN A 511 16.59 18.11 -14.81
CA ASN A 511 16.58 16.71 -14.40
C ASN A 511 17.58 15.89 -15.23
N VAL A 512 17.74 16.18 -16.52
CA VAL A 512 18.66 15.46 -17.42
C VAL A 512 19.99 16.18 -17.68
N PHE A 513 20.26 17.30 -17.00
CA PHE A 513 21.50 18.09 -17.14
C PHE A 513 21.74 18.61 -18.56
N ASP A 514 20.66 18.77 -19.33
CA ASP A 514 20.72 19.39 -20.64
C ASP A 514 20.58 20.91 -20.47
N PHE A 515 21.72 21.57 -20.27
CA PHE A 515 21.77 23.02 -20.12
C PHE A 515 21.93 23.76 -21.46
N GLU A 516 21.79 23.06 -22.59
CA GLU A 516 21.78 23.70 -23.89
C GLU A 516 20.51 24.57 -24.00
N PHE A 517 20.69 25.87 -23.76
CA PHE A 517 19.59 26.81 -23.80
C PHE A 517 19.35 27.30 -25.22
N ARG A 518 18.17 26.98 -25.77
CA ARG A 518 17.69 27.52 -27.05
C ARG A 518 16.46 28.38 -26.83
N SER A 519 16.61 29.70 -26.96
CA SER A 519 15.54 30.67 -26.70
C SER A 519 14.39 30.66 -27.72
N GLU A 520 14.54 30.00 -28.87
CA GLU A 520 13.58 29.95 -29.98
C GLU A 520 12.16 29.57 -29.53
N ALA A 521 12.06 28.53 -28.68
CA ALA A 521 10.78 28.06 -28.15
C ALA A 521 10.13 29.07 -27.19
N PHE A 522 10.93 29.89 -26.51
CA PHE A 522 10.47 30.90 -25.54
C PHE A 522 9.96 32.15 -26.25
N VAL A 523 10.62 32.55 -27.34
CA VAL A 523 10.15 33.61 -28.24
C VAL A 523 8.85 33.17 -28.91
N SER A 524 8.79 31.94 -29.42
CA SER A 524 7.60 31.38 -30.07
C SER A 524 6.40 31.26 -29.13
N ALA A 525 6.64 30.98 -27.85
CA ALA A 525 5.61 30.96 -26.81
C ALA A 525 5.20 32.37 -26.32
N GLY A 526 5.82 33.44 -26.83
CA GLY A 526 5.57 34.82 -26.40
C GLY A 526 6.06 35.12 -24.97
N LEU A 527 7.04 34.36 -24.48
CA LEU A 527 7.64 34.53 -23.14
C LEU A 527 8.89 35.42 -23.17
N LEU A 528 9.51 35.57 -24.34
CA LEU A 528 10.61 36.49 -24.61
C LEU A 528 10.28 37.37 -25.81
N LEU A 529 10.82 38.60 -25.81
CA LEU A 529 10.72 39.50 -26.96
C LEU A 529 11.68 39.09 -28.08
N ASP A 530 12.90 38.72 -27.71
CA ASP A 530 13.98 38.36 -28.63
C ASP A 530 14.76 37.16 -28.09
N GLU A 531 15.51 36.49 -28.97
CA GLU A 531 16.39 35.39 -28.61
C GLU A 531 17.47 35.81 -27.59
N VAL A 532 17.81 34.88 -26.69
CA VAL A 532 18.84 35.03 -25.66
C VAL A 532 19.84 33.91 -25.89
N SER A 533 20.98 34.22 -26.48
CA SER A 533 22.01 33.24 -26.83
C SER A 533 23.10 33.08 -25.76
N ASN A 534 23.28 34.11 -24.92
CA ASN A 534 24.33 34.14 -23.91
C ASN A 534 23.93 35.03 -22.70
N PRO A 535 24.69 34.99 -21.59
CA PRO A 535 24.35 35.78 -20.40
C PRO A 535 24.40 37.30 -20.57
N ASN A 536 25.15 37.84 -21.56
CA ASN A 536 25.12 39.28 -21.84
C ASN A 536 23.78 39.67 -22.45
N ASP A 537 23.24 38.86 -23.36
CA ASP A 537 21.92 39.11 -23.95
C ASP A 537 20.85 39.13 -22.86
N LEU A 538 20.90 38.16 -21.94
CA LEU A 538 20.01 38.08 -20.78
C LEU A 538 20.12 39.35 -19.91
N TYR A 539 21.35 39.80 -19.63
CA TYR A 539 21.58 41.04 -18.90
C TYR A 539 21.04 42.27 -19.64
N HIS A 540 21.28 42.40 -20.95
CA HIS A 540 20.85 43.54 -21.73
C HIS A 540 19.33 43.62 -21.84
N GLN A 541 18.65 42.51 -22.13
CA GLN A 541 17.19 42.46 -22.19
C GLN A 541 16.56 42.81 -20.84
N LEU A 542 17.13 42.30 -19.74
CA LEU A 542 16.67 42.63 -18.41
C LEU A 542 16.85 44.14 -18.10
N ASN A 543 17.88 44.81 -18.66
CA ASN A 543 18.19 46.25 -18.48
C ASN A 543 17.64 47.20 -19.56
N ALA A 544 16.82 46.74 -20.51
CA ALA A 544 16.24 47.62 -21.52
C ALA A 544 15.33 48.72 -20.91
N ALA A 545 15.29 49.90 -21.53
CA ALA A 545 14.64 51.11 -21.01
C ALA A 545 13.10 51.02 -20.88
N ASN A 546 12.47 50.15 -21.66
CA ASN A 546 11.09 49.69 -21.46
C ASN A 546 11.15 48.34 -20.73
N GLY A 547 11.74 48.32 -19.53
CA GLY A 547 12.04 47.09 -18.79
C GLY A 547 10.82 46.17 -18.60
N PRO A 548 10.97 44.99 -17.98
CA PRO A 548 9.93 43.98 -17.87
C PRO A 548 8.76 44.44 -16.98
N GLU A 549 7.97 45.40 -17.45
CA GLU A 549 6.69 45.80 -16.86
C GLU A 549 5.57 44.85 -17.34
N SER A 550 5.85 44.01 -18.35
CA SER A 550 4.94 42.97 -18.85
C SER A 550 5.59 41.59 -19.10
N ILE A 551 6.89 41.41 -18.85
CA ILE A 551 7.57 40.11 -19.01
C ILE A 551 7.92 39.58 -17.64
N ASP A 552 7.47 38.38 -17.34
CA ASP A 552 7.60 37.79 -16.00
C ASP A 552 9.08 37.58 -15.64
N MET A 553 9.55 38.29 -14.61
CA MET A 553 10.89 38.14 -14.04
C MET A 553 11.18 36.69 -13.65
N ALA A 554 10.15 35.86 -13.39
CA ALA A 554 10.28 34.44 -13.19
C ALA A 554 10.89 33.73 -14.41
N VAL A 555 10.58 34.18 -15.63
CA VAL A 555 11.16 33.66 -16.89
C VAL A 555 12.66 33.95 -16.93
N PHE A 556 13.07 35.18 -16.61
CA PHE A 556 14.49 35.54 -16.57
C PHE A 556 15.26 34.79 -15.47
N ALA A 557 14.67 34.61 -14.28
CA ALA A 557 15.28 33.81 -13.21
C ALA A 557 15.48 32.34 -13.59
N LYS A 558 14.55 31.82 -14.37
CA LYS A 558 14.54 30.48 -14.94
C LYS A 558 15.56 30.32 -16.07
N ILE A 559 15.72 31.30 -16.95
CA ILE A 559 16.77 31.28 -17.99
C ILE A 559 18.16 31.39 -17.34
N PHE A 560 18.27 32.20 -16.29
CA PHE A 560 19.51 32.29 -15.51
C PHE A 560 19.96 30.93 -14.98
N THR A 561 19.04 30.03 -14.58
CA THR A 561 19.46 28.71 -14.07
C THR A 561 20.13 27.86 -15.15
N PHE A 562 19.70 27.93 -16.41
CA PHE A 562 20.41 27.23 -17.49
C PHE A 562 21.84 27.69 -17.64
N PHE A 563 22.05 29.01 -17.77
CA PHE A 563 23.38 29.57 -17.92
C PHE A 563 24.24 29.41 -16.67
N ALA A 564 23.63 29.31 -15.48
CA ALA A 564 24.34 29.04 -14.25
C ALA A 564 24.98 27.64 -14.23
N PHE A 565 24.36 26.66 -14.90
CA PHE A 565 24.82 25.27 -14.91
C PHE A 565 25.54 24.85 -16.22
N ASP A 566 25.44 25.61 -17.31
CA ASP A 566 26.21 25.40 -18.55
C ASP A 566 27.67 25.86 -18.42
N LYS A 567 28.51 25.07 -17.75
CA LYS A 567 29.93 25.40 -17.48
C LYS A 567 30.77 25.66 -18.73
N SER A 568 30.39 25.11 -19.89
CA SER A 568 31.15 25.22 -21.14
C SER A 568 31.25 26.68 -21.65
N ASN A 569 30.31 27.54 -21.24
CA ASN A 569 30.14 28.90 -21.75
C ASN A 569 30.35 29.99 -20.67
N ILE A 570 30.55 29.64 -19.39
CA ILE A 570 30.49 30.63 -18.30
C ILE A 570 31.78 31.42 -18.10
N ALA A 571 32.96 30.88 -18.44
CA ALA A 571 34.25 31.53 -18.12
C ALA A 571 34.36 32.96 -18.70
N GLY A 572 33.83 33.22 -19.90
CA GLY A 572 33.78 34.55 -20.52
C GLY A 572 32.65 35.46 -20.05
N HIS A 573 31.66 34.90 -19.34
CA HIS A 573 30.40 35.57 -19.00
C HIS A 573 30.10 35.64 -17.49
N LYS A 574 31.04 35.20 -16.63
CA LYS A 574 30.92 35.18 -15.16
C LYS A 574 30.48 36.52 -14.56
N SER A 575 31.05 37.64 -15.03
CA SER A 575 30.67 38.99 -14.56
C SER A 575 29.22 39.34 -14.89
N SER A 576 28.74 38.93 -16.06
CA SER A 576 27.37 39.22 -16.51
C SER A 576 26.35 38.37 -15.78
N LEU A 577 26.64 37.09 -15.53
CA LEU A 577 25.80 36.25 -14.67
C LEU A 577 25.73 36.77 -13.23
N ALA A 578 26.84 37.24 -12.66
CA ALA A 578 26.85 37.88 -11.35
C ALA A 578 25.89 39.08 -11.29
N LYS A 579 25.89 39.91 -12.34
CA LYS A 579 25.01 41.08 -12.45
C LYS A 579 23.54 40.69 -12.64
N VAL A 580 23.25 39.69 -13.47
CA VAL A 580 21.89 39.16 -13.65
C VAL A 580 21.34 38.63 -12.33
N ASN A 581 22.11 37.77 -11.65
CA ASN A 581 21.76 37.20 -10.36
C ASN A 581 21.49 38.29 -9.30
N ALA A 582 22.39 39.28 -9.20
CA ALA A 582 22.22 40.41 -8.28
C ALA A 582 20.91 41.17 -8.56
N ARG A 583 20.54 41.36 -9.83
CA ARG A 583 19.34 42.09 -10.18
C ARG A 583 18.05 41.30 -9.95
N LEU A 584 17.99 40.02 -10.33
CA LEU A 584 16.85 39.15 -10.07
C LEU A 584 16.53 39.08 -8.57
N MET A 585 17.56 39.14 -7.75
CA MET A 585 17.43 39.10 -6.30
C MET A 585 16.90 40.38 -5.68
N ASN A 586 17.24 41.53 -6.26
CA ASN A 586 16.74 42.83 -5.81
C ASN A 586 15.36 43.18 -6.40
N HIS A 587 14.77 42.28 -7.21
CA HIS A 587 13.45 42.49 -7.78
C HIS A 587 12.35 42.29 -6.72
N PRO A 588 11.34 43.18 -6.65
CA PRO A 588 10.19 43.00 -5.74
C PRO A 588 9.19 41.98 -6.31
N TRP A 589 9.47 40.70 -6.09
CA TRP A 589 8.63 39.58 -6.55
C TRP A 589 7.19 39.65 -6.02
N ALA A 590 6.21 39.45 -6.90
CA ALA A 590 4.80 39.37 -6.53
C ALA A 590 4.50 38.13 -5.65
N HIS A 591 5.19 37.02 -5.89
CA HIS A 591 5.09 35.79 -5.11
C HIS A 591 6.45 35.38 -4.56
N GLN A 592 6.63 35.51 -3.24
CA GLN A 592 7.92 35.21 -2.57
C GLN A 592 8.42 33.77 -2.82
N ARG A 593 7.53 32.80 -3.05
CA ARG A 593 7.88 31.41 -3.37
C ARG A 593 8.68 31.25 -4.66
N GLU A 594 8.49 32.13 -5.64
CA GLU A 594 9.20 32.06 -6.93
C GLU A 594 10.69 32.41 -6.78
N ASN A 595 11.02 33.23 -5.78
CA ASN A 595 12.40 33.63 -5.50
C ASN A 595 13.18 32.62 -4.64
N ARG A 596 12.51 31.64 -4.00
CA ARG A 596 13.17 30.63 -3.16
C ARG A 596 14.10 29.73 -3.97
N ARG A 597 13.57 29.15 -5.05
CA ARG A 597 14.34 28.30 -5.96
C ARG A 597 15.46 29.10 -6.63
N HIS A 598 15.21 30.37 -6.99
CA HIS A 598 16.26 31.23 -7.51
C HIS A 598 17.38 31.49 -6.49
N ALA A 599 17.06 31.71 -5.21
CA ALA A 599 18.05 31.85 -4.16
C ALA A 599 18.91 30.59 -4.00
N ILE A 600 18.31 29.40 -4.13
CA ILE A 600 19.03 28.11 -4.12
C ILE A 600 19.97 28.02 -5.33
N TYR A 601 19.46 28.13 -6.56
CA TYR A 601 20.28 27.96 -7.77
C TYR A 601 21.34 29.04 -7.93
N GLY A 602 21.02 30.29 -7.57
CA GLY A 602 21.98 31.39 -7.56
C GLY A 602 23.09 31.20 -6.51
N ALA A 603 22.84 30.44 -5.44
CA ALA A 603 23.86 30.02 -4.51
C ALA A 603 24.71 28.87 -5.05
N GLU A 604 24.08 27.86 -5.66
CA GLU A 604 24.80 26.72 -6.25
C GLU A 604 25.81 27.16 -7.31
N TRP A 605 25.40 28.08 -8.20
CA TRP A 605 26.28 28.73 -9.16
C TRP A 605 27.46 29.43 -8.49
N ALA A 606 27.22 30.15 -7.39
CA ALA A 606 28.30 30.85 -6.69
C ALA A 606 29.24 29.87 -5.99
N LEU A 607 28.73 28.74 -5.48
CA LEU A 607 29.56 27.69 -4.88
C LEU A 607 30.55 27.10 -5.89
N ASP A 608 30.22 27.01 -7.18
CA ASP A 608 31.15 26.55 -8.22
C ASP A 608 32.42 27.41 -8.30
N TYR A 609 32.35 28.68 -7.89
CA TYR A 609 33.48 29.62 -7.90
C TYR A 609 34.03 29.93 -6.51
N SER A 610 33.49 29.28 -5.48
CA SER A 610 33.84 29.59 -4.09
C SER A 610 35.28 29.17 -3.74
N ARG A 611 35.81 28.13 -4.38
CA ARG A 611 37.21 27.68 -4.21
C ARG A 611 38.23 28.74 -4.61
N ASP A 612 37.93 29.50 -5.67
CA ASP A 612 38.84 30.51 -6.23
C ASP A 612 38.66 31.90 -5.59
N SER A 613 37.54 32.12 -4.88
CA SER A 613 37.21 33.43 -4.33
C SER A 613 36.27 33.36 -3.11
N PRO A 614 36.73 33.86 -1.94
CA PRO A 614 35.91 33.95 -0.73
C PRO A 614 34.64 34.79 -0.90
N GLU A 615 34.65 35.74 -1.84
CA GLU A 615 33.49 36.60 -2.15
C GLU A 615 32.30 35.76 -2.64
N TYR A 616 32.56 34.78 -3.51
CA TYR A 616 31.52 33.88 -4.03
C TYR A 616 30.99 32.93 -2.95
N PHE A 617 31.85 32.49 -2.03
CA PHE A 617 31.40 31.73 -0.86
C PHE A 617 30.47 32.56 0.03
N SER A 618 30.88 33.79 0.37
CA SER A 618 30.06 34.70 1.17
C SER A 618 28.73 34.99 0.49
N PHE A 619 28.74 35.17 -0.82
CA PHE A 619 27.54 35.36 -1.63
C PHE A 619 26.62 34.13 -1.57
N ALA A 620 27.13 32.92 -1.81
CA ALA A 620 26.36 31.68 -1.71
C ALA A 620 25.73 31.49 -0.32
N ARG A 621 26.50 31.74 0.73
CA ARG A 621 26.04 31.67 2.12
C ARG A 621 24.92 32.68 2.40
N GLN A 622 25.08 33.91 1.94
CA GLN A 622 24.04 34.94 2.06
C GLN A 622 22.75 34.51 1.37
N ARG A 623 22.86 33.88 0.19
CA ARG A 623 21.70 33.37 -0.57
C ARG A 623 20.98 32.25 0.16
N LEU A 624 21.69 31.21 0.60
CA LEU A 624 21.08 30.03 1.24
C LEU A 624 20.57 30.27 2.66
N LEU A 625 21.22 31.14 3.44
CA LEU A 625 20.92 31.29 4.86
C LEU A 625 20.18 32.59 5.21
N GLN A 626 20.30 33.65 4.41
CA GLN A 626 19.62 34.92 4.69
C GLN A 626 18.48 35.15 3.71
N HIS A 627 18.77 35.19 2.41
CA HIS A 627 17.77 35.50 1.41
C HIS A 627 16.69 34.42 1.33
N TYR A 628 17.07 33.14 1.31
CA TYR A 628 16.10 32.05 1.32
C TYR A 628 15.12 32.15 2.50
N ASN A 629 15.62 32.44 3.71
CA ASN A 629 14.80 32.61 4.91
C ASN A 629 13.87 33.83 4.84
N GLN A 630 14.28 34.92 4.18
CA GLN A 630 13.43 36.10 3.95
C GLN A 630 12.22 35.80 3.07
N PHE A 631 12.29 34.74 2.25
CA PHE A 631 11.20 34.36 1.35
C PHE A 631 10.33 33.22 1.90
N LEU A 632 10.62 32.70 3.10
CA LEU A 632 9.75 31.75 3.79
C LEU A 632 8.43 32.45 4.19
N GLY A 633 7.31 31.75 3.99
CA GLY A 633 6.00 32.24 4.38
C GLY A 633 5.83 32.20 5.89
N SER A 634 4.80 32.87 6.41
CA SER A 634 4.44 32.76 7.83
C SER A 634 4.17 31.29 8.21
N GLY A 635 4.94 30.76 9.17
CA GLY A 635 4.83 29.38 9.65
C GLY A 635 5.56 28.34 8.80
N GLU A 636 6.27 28.74 7.75
CA GLU A 636 7.11 27.84 6.94
C GLU A 636 8.56 27.84 7.44
N SER A 637 9.26 26.72 7.23
CA SER A 637 10.66 26.54 7.60
C SER A 637 11.47 26.00 6.43
N ASN A 638 12.80 26.00 6.56
CA ASN A 638 13.73 25.44 5.58
C ASN A 638 13.46 23.95 5.31
N ARG A 639 12.76 23.28 6.24
CA ARG A 639 12.31 21.89 6.13
C ARG A 639 11.27 21.68 5.02
N ASP A 640 10.62 22.74 4.55
CA ASP A 640 9.53 22.65 3.59
C ASP A 640 9.98 22.70 2.11
N ASP A 641 11.26 22.98 1.82
CA ASP A 641 11.81 22.95 0.45
C ASP A 641 12.95 21.91 0.32
N PRO A 642 12.66 20.72 -0.23
CA PRO A 642 13.62 19.63 -0.37
C PRO A 642 14.91 20.02 -1.12
N PHE A 643 14.86 20.96 -2.08
CA PHE A 643 16.02 21.33 -2.90
C PHE A 643 17.02 22.24 -2.18
N TRP A 644 16.66 22.81 -1.03
CA TRP A 644 17.58 23.58 -0.20
C TRP A 644 18.66 22.68 0.44
N TRP A 645 18.30 21.46 0.83
CA TRP A 645 19.18 20.55 1.58
C TRP A 645 20.45 20.16 0.83
N PRO A 646 20.41 19.76 -0.46
CA PRO A 646 21.62 19.48 -1.23
C PRO A 646 22.56 20.68 -1.33
N ALA A 647 22.02 21.87 -1.61
CA ALA A 647 22.81 23.09 -1.77
C ALA A 647 23.46 23.51 -0.45
N ALA A 648 22.73 23.38 0.66
CA ALA A 648 23.26 23.62 2.01
C ALA A 648 24.36 22.62 2.37
N ALA A 649 24.17 21.33 2.10
CA ALA A 649 25.19 20.29 2.32
C ALA A 649 26.50 20.62 1.60
N ARG A 650 26.39 20.99 0.30
CA ARG A 650 27.52 21.40 -0.54
C ARG A 650 28.23 22.64 0.01
N MET A 651 27.46 23.66 0.41
CA MET A 651 27.99 24.89 1.00
C MET A 651 28.81 24.59 2.26
N TYR A 652 28.28 23.76 3.19
CA TYR A 652 29.00 23.42 4.41
C TYR A 652 30.28 22.65 4.13
N PHE A 653 30.24 21.66 3.23
CA PHE A 653 31.41 20.89 2.84
C PHE A 653 32.51 21.79 2.24
N LEU A 654 32.19 22.58 1.22
CA LEU A 654 33.15 23.48 0.57
C LEU A 654 33.67 24.56 1.53
N GLY A 655 32.82 25.03 2.45
CA GLY A 655 33.20 25.99 3.47
C GLY A 655 34.23 25.44 4.46
N LEU A 656 34.09 24.18 4.89
CA LEU A 656 35.08 23.52 5.74
C LEU A 656 36.38 23.24 4.98
N GLN A 657 36.28 22.65 3.78
CA GLN A 657 37.43 22.32 2.94
C GLN A 657 38.29 23.56 2.62
N SER A 658 37.64 24.71 2.40
CA SER A 658 38.31 25.97 2.06
C SER A 658 38.69 26.82 3.28
N GLY A 659 38.36 26.36 4.50
CA GLY A 659 38.63 27.10 5.75
C GLY A 659 37.74 28.35 5.97
N TYR A 660 36.66 28.50 5.21
CA TYR A 660 35.71 29.61 5.35
C TYR A 660 34.70 29.40 6.48
N LEU A 661 34.46 28.15 6.87
CA LEU A 661 33.65 27.75 8.01
C LEU A 661 34.50 27.01 9.03
N LYS A 662 34.14 27.15 10.30
CA LYS A 662 34.71 26.36 11.39
C LYS A 662 33.82 25.17 11.69
N GLN A 663 34.41 24.10 12.23
CA GLN A 663 33.68 22.89 12.62
C GLN A 663 32.63 23.15 13.73
N ASP A 664 32.83 24.20 14.53
CA ASP A 664 31.96 24.60 15.65
C ASP A 664 30.85 25.61 15.25
N ASP A 665 30.61 25.83 13.95
CA ASP A 665 29.54 26.71 13.50
C ASP A 665 28.16 26.14 13.92
N GLY A 666 27.39 26.91 14.72
CA GLY A 666 26.10 26.46 15.23
C GLY A 666 25.05 26.16 14.14
N SER A 667 25.18 26.77 12.95
CA SER A 667 24.30 26.48 11.81
C SER A 667 24.60 25.13 11.17
N LEU A 668 25.87 24.69 11.20
CA LEU A 668 26.30 23.36 10.74
C LEU A 668 25.75 22.25 11.63
N GLN A 669 25.80 22.42 12.96
CA GLN A 669 25.25 21.44 13.90
C GLN A 669 23.75 21.24 13.71
N THR A 670 23.01 22.35 13.55
CA THR A 670 21.57 22.31 13.26
C THR A 670 21.29 21.61 11.93
N PHE A 671 22.12 21.82 10.91
CA PHE A 671 22.00 21.14 9.63
C PHE A 671 22.20 19.62 9.75
N LEU A 672 23.25 19.17 10.44
CA LEU A 672 23.58 17.75 10.61
C LEU A 672 22.50 16.96 11.36
N GLN A 673 21.75 17.61 12.26
CA GLN A 673 20.63 16.98 12.97
C GLN A 673 19.43 16.65 12.06
N HIS A 674 19.29 17.31 10.92
CA HIS A 674 18.11 17.21 10.07
C HIS A 674 18.40 16.66 8.68
N ALA A 675 19.61 16.85 8.15
CA ALA A 675 19.98 16.37 6.82
C ALA A 675 19.78 14.85 6.62
N PRO A 676 20.01 13.96 7.61
CA PRO A 676 19.74 12.53 7.47
C PRO A 676 18.28 12.21 7.09
N LEU A 677 17.30 12.94 7.64
CA LEU A 677 15.89 12.76 7.31
C LEU A 677 15.62 12.95 5.81
N TYR A 678 16.29 13.90 5.17
CA TYR A 678 16.11 14.19 3.73
C TYR A 678 16.93 13.26 2.84
N ALA A 679 18.06 12.77 3.33
CA ALA A 679 18.80 11.67 2.70
C ALA A 679 17.95 10.39 2.64
N GLU A 680 17.12 10.16 3.66
CA GLU A 680 16.29 8.96 3.78
C GLU A 680 14.92 9.11 3.10
N GLN A 681 14.23 10.23 3.31
CA GLN A 681 12.80 10.38 2.99
C GLN A 681 12.51 11.46 1.93
N GLY A 682 13.54 12.13 1.39
CA GLY A 682 13.36 13.14 0.35
C GLY A 682 12.84 12.55 -0.97
N PRO A 683 12.43 13.39 -1.94
CA PRO A 683 12.30 12.96 -3.33
C PRO A 683 13.61 12.34 -3.83
N LEU A 684 13.55 11.38 -4.75
CA LEU A 684 14.70 10.59 -5.19
C LEU A 684 15.96 11.42 -5.53
N ILE A 685 15.80 12.46 -6.36
CA ILE A 685 16.90 13.37 -6.73
C ILE A 685 17.49 14.13 -5.54
N VAL A 686 16.67 14.44 -4.54
CA VAL A 686 17.08 15.10 -3.30
C VAL A 686 17.81 14.12 -2.40
N ARG A 687 17.29 12.90 -2.20
CA ARG A 687 17.95 11.83 -1.44
C ARG A 687 19.37 11.63 -1.94
N MET A 688 19.54 11.40 -3.25
CA MET A 688 20.85 11.18 -3.87
C MET A 688 21.81 12.35 -3.62
N ARG A 689 21.39 13.59 -3.91
CA ARG A 689 22.28 14.76 -3.80
C ARG A 689 22.57 15.13 -2.34
N VAL A 690 21.61 15.00 -1.43
CA VAL A 690 21.83 15.21 0.01
C VAL A 690 22.78 14.16 0.54
N SER A 691 22.51 12.87 0.32
CA SER A 691 23.37 11.76 0.77
C SER A 691 24.81 11.95 0.28
N PHE A 692 25.00 12.30 -1.00
CA PHE A 692 26.33 12.55 -1.56
C PHE A 692 27.11 13.63 -0.79
N TRP A 693 26.56 14.84 -0.71
CA TRP A 693 27.25 15.95 -0.05
C TRP A 693 27.33 15.77 1.47
N LEU A 694 26.36 15.09 2.07
CA LEU A 694 26.34 14.79 3.50
C LEU A 694 27.44 13.80 3.87
N ILE A 695 27.66 12.73 3.09
CA ILE A 695 28.76 11.79 3.33
C ILE A 695 30.12 12.51 3.24
N LYS A 696 30.31 13.37 2.22
CA LYS A 696 31.55 14.18 2.09
C LYS A 696 31.74 15.12 3.27
N LEU A 697 30.68 15.81 3.69
CA LEU A 697 30.69 16.69 4.86
C LEU A 697 31.02 15.93 6.15
N MET A 698 30.40 14.76 6.36
CA MET A 698 30.65 13.94 7.54
C MET A 698 32.07 13.39 7.55
N SER A 699 32.60 12.98 6.38
CA SER A 699 34.01 12.58 6.24
C SER A 699 34.97 13.71 6.60
N GLU A 700 34.73 14.95 6.14
CA GLU A 700 35.54 16.12 6.48
C GLU A 700 35.52 16.42 7.99
N LEU A 701 34.42 16.08 8.66
CA LEU A 701 34.23 16.22 10.10
C LEU A 701 34.72 15.02 10.91
N ASN A 702 35.21 13.95 10.28
CA ASN A 702 35.51 12.66 10.91
C ASN A 702 34.32 12.06 11.66
N ILE A 703 33.11 12.22 11.12
CA ILE A 703 31.87 11.62 11.61
C ILE A 703 31.52 10.46 10.68
N GLU A 704 31.25 9.28 11.24
CA GLU A 704 30.80 8.13 10.47
C GLU A 704 29.32 8.30 10.08
N PRO A 705 28.96 8.25 8.77
CA PRO A 705 27.56 8.28 8.34
C PRO A 705 26.81 7.02 8.77
N SER A 706 25.51 7.15 9.07
CA SER A 706 24.67 5.99 9.40
C SER A 706 24.51 5.06 8.19
N SER A 707 24.33 3.75 8.45
CA SER A 707 24.04 2.77 7.40
C SER A 707 22.80 3.17 6.57
N ALA A 708 21.79 3.77 7.21
CA ALA A 708 20.58 4.25 6.55
C ALA A 708 20.82 5.31 5.46
N ILE A 709 21.83 6.19 5.61
CA ILE A 709 22.21 7.16 4.56
C ILE A 709 22.81 6.44 3.35
N TYR A 710 23.61 5.40 3.60
CA TYR A 710 24.19 4.56 2.55
C TYR A 710 23.15 3.64 1.88
N GLU A 711 22.27 3.03 2.65
CA GLU A 711 21.17 2.19 2.17
C GLU A 711 20.20 3.02 1.32
N SER A 712 19.82 4.21 1.78
CA SER A 712 18.98 5.14 1.00
C SER A 712 19.62 5.54 -0.32
N LEU A 713 20.94 5.64 -0.35
CA LEU A 713 21.72 5.94 -1.55
C LEU A 713 21.73 4.73 -2.53
N VAL A 714 21.81 3.50 -2.02
CA VAL A 714 21.74 2.26 -2.81
C VAL A 714 20.32 1.99 -3.32
N GLU A 715 19.28 2.17 -2.49
CA GLU A 715 17.87 2.04 -2.89
C GLU A 715 17.51 3.04 -3.98
N ALA A 716 17.94 4.31 -3.82
CA ALA A 716 17.78 5.34 -4.84
C ALA A 716 18.42 4.95 -6.17
N GLU A 717 19.54 4.23 -6.15
CA GLU A 717 20.16 3.70 -7.38
C GLU A 717 19.25 2.71 -8.09
N GLN A 718 18.68 1.78 -7.33
CA GLN A 718 17.82 0.71 -7.85
C GLN A 718 16.53 1.26 -8.46
N GLU A 719 16.00 2.35 -7.89
CA GLU A 719 14.85 3.08 -8.44
C GLU A 719 15.17 3.84 -9.76
N PHE A 720 16.43 4.25 -9.98
CA PHE A 720 16.86 5.09 -11.13
C PHE A 720 17.47 4.29 -12.31
N VAL A 721 17.54 2.95 -12.24
CA VAL A 721 18.30 2.10 -13.19
C VAL A 721 17.86 2.19 -14.67
N VAL A 722 16.82 2.96 -15.03
CA VAL A 722 16.23 2.91 -16.38
C VAL A 722 16.73 3.99 -17.35
N ASP A 723 17.16 5.19 -16.92
CA ASP A 723 17.22 6.36 -17.84
C ASP A 723 18.58 7.08 -18.07
N LYS A 724 19.73 6.47 -17.71
CA LYS A 724 21.09 6.91 -18.18
C LYS A 724 21.47 8.40 -17.91
N ASN A 725 21.25 8.93 -16.71
CA ASN A 725 21.57 10.32 -16.36
C ASN A 725 23.01 10.47 -15.78
N VAL A 726 23.64 11.66 -15.96
CA VAL A 726 24.93 12.05 -15.35
C VAL A 726 24.98 11.85 -13.84
N TYR A 727 23.89 12.02 -13.09
CA TYR A 727 23.91 11.73 -11.65
C TYR A 727 23.94 10.26 -11.33
N SER A 728 23.32 9.41 -12.15
CA SER A 728 23.46 7.96 -12.04
C SER A 728 24.92 7.56 -12.28
N LEU A 729 25.61 8.24 -13.21
CA LEU A 729 27.03 8.04 -13.50
C LEU A 729 27.95 8.54 -12.38
N LEU A 730 27.77 9.78 -11.91
CA LEU A 730 28.48 10.33 -10.74
C LEU A 730 28.28 9.46 -9.51
N HIS A 731 27.04 9.01 -9.30
CA HIS A 731 26.68 8.12 -8.22
C HIS A 731 27.37 6.75 -8.30
N SER A 732 27.26 6.04 -9.43
CA SER A 732 27.92 4.74 -9.59
C SER A 732 29.45 4.86 -9.52
N SER A 733 30.04 5.95 -10.03
CA SER A 733 31.48 6.23 -9.89
C SER A 733 31.91 6.37 -8.42
N TYR A 734 31.05 6.94 -7.60
CA TYR A 734 31.30 7.16 -6.18
C TYR A 734 31.02 5.92 -5.33
N LEU A 735 30.01 5.12 -5.65
CA LEU A 735 29.82 3.81 -5.02
C LEU A 735 31.00 2.88 -5.29
N ILE A 736 31.60 2.95 -6.48
CA ILE A 736 32.86 2.24 -6.78
C ILE A 736 33.99 2.75 -5.89
N ASP A 737 34.11 4.07 -5.70
CA ASP A 737 35.15 4.69 -4.86
C ASP A 737 34.98 4.35 -3.36
N LEU A 738 33.75 4.48 -2.83
CA LEU A 738 33.43 4.12 -1.45
C LEU A 738 33.61 2.63 -1.19
N ASN A 739 33.17 1.77 -2.11
CA ASN A 739 33.36 0.33 -1.97
C ASN A 739 34.85 -0.04 -2.01
N HIS A 740 35.66 0.65 -2.82
CA HIS A 740 37.11 0.50 -2.81
C HIS A 740 37.75 0.91 -1.47
N HIS A 741 37.23 1.96 -0.82
CA HIS A 741 37.75 2.48 0.45
C HIS A 741 37.26 1.73 1.69
N TYR A 742 36.04 1.19 1.67
CA TYR A 742 35.39 0.60 2.86
C TYR A 742 35.10 -0.91 2.75
N GLY A 743 35.33 -1.55 1.59
CA GLY A 743 35.33 -3.01 1.44
C GLY A 743 33.95 -3.70 1.45
N TYR A 744 32.87 -2.96 1.21
CA TYR A 744 31.50 -3.48 1.22
C TYR A 744 31.03 -3.93 -0.18
N GLY A 745 31.42 -5.13 -0.62
CA GLY A 745 30.75 -5.85 -1.72
C GLY A 745 31.35 -5.75 -3.13
N ASP A 746 30.64 -6.31 -4.11
CA ASP A 746 31.10 -6.77 -5.44
C ASP A 746 31.49 -5.62 -6.41
N SER A 747 32.66 -5.00 -6.16
CA SER A 747 33.17 -3.82 -6.89
C SER A 747 33.25 -4.00 -8.41
N GLU A 748 33.45 -5.22 -8.91
CA GLU A 748 33.48 -5.51 -10.35
C GLU A 748 32.10 -5.42 -11.01
N LEU A 749 31.03 -5.81 -10.31
CA LEU A 749 29.67 -5.72 -10.85
C LEU A 749 29.24 -4.26 -10.99
N LEU A 750 29.43 -3.46 -9.93
CA LEU A 750 29.13 -2.02 -9.94
C LEU A 750 29.98 -1.28 -10.98
N ARG A 751 31.27 -1.64 -11.09
CA ARG A 751 32.16 -1.11 -12.12
C ARG A 751 31.71 -1.48 -13.53
N SER A 752 31.29 -2.72 -13.76
CA SER A 752 30.80 -3.17 -15.08
C SER A 752 29.49 -2.47 -15.45
N GLN A 753 28.58 -2.28 -14.49
CA GLN A 753 27.35 -1.51 -14.68
C GLN A 753 27.64 -0.04 -14.98
N PHE A 754 28.59 0.58 -14.29
CA PHE A 754 29.03 1.95 -14.56
C PHE A 754 29.60 2.11 -15.97
N LEU A 755 30.52 1.22 -16.38
CA LEU A 755 31.12 1.24 -17.72
C LEU A 755 30.06 1.02 -18.81
N TYR A 756 29.12 0.10 -18.60
CA TYR A 756 27.98 -0.09 -19.49
C TYR A 756 27.13 1.18 -19.61
N ARG A 757 26.81 1.84 -18.48
CA ARG A 757 26.00 3.07 -18.47
C ARG A 757 26.70 4.23 -19.20
N ILE A 758 28.01 4.42 -19.01
CA ILE A 758 28.79 5.42 -19.76
C ILE A 758 28.76 5.11 -21.26
N SER A 759 28.99 3.85 -21.64
CA SER A 759 28.99 3.46 -23.06
C SER A 759 27.61 3.61 -23.71
N ALA A 760 26.55 3.63 -22.91
CA ALA A 760 25.17 3.70 -23.37
C ALA A 760 24.56 5.12 -23.29
N SER A 761 25.18 6.08 -22.59
CA SER A 761 24.73 7.47 -22.51
C SER A 761 25.01 8.23 -23.81
N ASP A 762 24.27 9.32 -24.06
CA ASP A 762 24.57 10.20 -25.19
C ASP A 762 25.90 10.97 -24.98
N GLU A 763 26.43 11.51 -26.08
CA GLU A 763 27.74 12.16 -26.13
C GLU A 763 27.81 13.43 -25.25
N GLN A 764 26.69 14.15 -25.10
CA GLN A 764 26.60 15.37 -24.29
C GLN A 764 26.63 15.03 -22.79
N THR A 765 25.86 14.02 -22.37
CA THR A 765 25.85 13.49 -21.01
C THR A 765 27.24 12.95 -20.62
N ALA A 766 27.91 12.23 -21.52
CA ALA A 766 29.25 11.71 -21.29
C ALA A 766 30.31 12.84 -21.20
N ALA A 767 30.24 13.85 -22.06
CA ALA A 767 31.14 15.00 -22.05
C ALA A 767 30.95 15.85 -20.78
N HIS A 768 29.71 16.07 -20.34
CA HIS A 768 29.41 16.81 -19.12
C HIS A 768 29.83 16.03 -17.86
N PHE A 769 29.60 14.72 -17.82
CA PHE A 769 30.13 13.85 -16.76
C PHE A 769 31.64 14.03 -16.61
N LYS A 770 32.36 13.96 -17.73
CA LYS A 770 33.81 14.14 -17.77
C LYS A 770 34.24 15.51 -17.24
N SER A 771 33.60 16.60 -17.67
CA SER A 771 33.88 17.96 -17.19
C SER A 771 33.59 18.12 -15.69
N CYS A 772 32.48 17.58 -15.17
CA CYS A 772 32.14 17.63 -13.75
C CYS A 772 33.15 16.86 -12.89
N VAL A 773 33.63 15.72 -13.39
CA VAL A 773 34.63 14.89 -12.72
C VAL A 773 36.03 15.53 -12.74
N GLU A 774 36.41 16.15 -13.86
CA GLU A 774 37.72 16.78 -14.06
C GLU A 774 37.86 18.09 -13.27
N ASP A 775 36.81 18.92 -13.18
CA ASP A 775 36.86 20.20 -12.45
C ASP A 775 36.73 20.05 -10.92
N GLU A 776 36.03 19.03 -10.42
CA GLU A 776 35.82 18.91 -8.97
C GLU A 776 37.03 18.29 -8.23
N ALA A 777 38.02 17.71 -8.92
CA ALA A 777 39.16 16.99 -8.31
C ALA A 777 38.70 15.92 -7.29
N LEU A 778 37.58 15.23 -7.58
CA LEU A 778 36.88 14.37 -6.62
C LEU A 778 37.02 12.86 -6.86
N LEU A 779 37.60 12.41 -7.98
CA LEU A 779 37.93 10.99 -8.17
C LEU A 779 39.42 10.72 -7.88
N PRO A 780 39.75 9.56 -7.30
CA PRO A 780 41.13 9.07 -7.27
C PRO A 780 41.70 9.05 -8.70
N SER A 781 42.96 9.48 -8.83
CA SER A 781 43.70 9.49 -10.10
C SER A 781 43.75 8.13 -10.82
N SER A 782 43.46 7.03 -10.12
CA SER A 782 43.34 5.68 -10.69
C SER A 782 42.15 5.53 -11.65
N LEU A 783 41.02 6.22 -11.42
CA LEU A 783 39.85 6.18 -12.30
C LEU A 783 40.01 7.09 -13.53
N LEU A 784 40.78 8.18 -13.41
CA LEU A 784 41.06 9.14 -14.48
C LEU A 784 42.09 8.65 -15.52
N SER A 785 42.79 7.54 -15.23
CA SER A 785 43.83 6.99 -16.11
C SER A 785 43.33 6.17 -17.30
N PHE A 786 42.01 6.06 -17.49
CA PHE A 786 41.42 5.29 -18.59
C PHE A 786 41.31 6.12 -19.88
N ASN A 787 42.05 5.70 -20.91
CA ASN A 787 41.87 6.20 -22.26
C ASN A 787 40.53 5.70 -22.81
N TYR A 788 39.59 6.63 -23.02
CA TYR A 788 38.36 6.39 -23.75
C TYR A 788 38.70 6.15 -25.23
N SER A 789 38.49 4.93 -25.72
CA SER A 789 38.58 4.56 -27.14
C SER A 789 37.25 4.06 -27.64
#